data_AF-A0A662V0R8-F1
#
_entry.id   AF-A0A662V0R8-F1
#
_cell.length_a   1.000
_cell.length_b   1.000
_cell.length_c   1.000
_cell.angle_alpha   90.00
_cell.angle_beta   90.00
_cell.angle_gamma   90.00
#
_symmetry.space_group_name_H-M   'P 1'
#
loop_
_entity.id
_entity.type
_entity.pdbx_description
1 polymer ?
#
loop_
_entity_poly.entity_id
_entity_poly.type
_entity_poly.pdbx_seq_one_letter_code
_entity_poly.pdbx_strand_id
1 'polypeptide(L)'
;MVSGVLILVLSYVITYLILRKRYGIYSYYLALLPPLFLTIDPVHEYMSILALLDIHVALFSLIALLVFICIKNDFTRAFSVALASLTKFSGLFIGLLHFIDKLFDERKRFIERVYDIIYTIGLYILLFMIIQIAFSIPFIVNIGFNQWFSQSIAGSFRWHTSVKCTHEGCPPYSSPIDWLLGLNSFVLYYWSNGEVVAAGGKPGLYLLSVLLAIILTPIALIDKHYRIAWGGLVAVYGGYLLLWILGGRTQYSFYLAHIAPFFYIHLAVAIAYLIDEKTYSLYKSFFKELVHTIRRPKEYDYERTMNILGYALILSSILLSMILHAPWNSSAIYTDIVSVYQTIYVSRENWYSSFMDYGIPYIDYAFPYLPGTALVFAITSLPKAFLGYDPQLHIDKGFYAYYILNSILILIATLVIYNDLLLLGRKLRTRIPLYIFALMPSIIVYGVYGWELIALALFIRGLRLLFFEDDVGRGATFITLSIMIQPIFITTVPLLLTRLKKGEKASLKFLAHTVLVSTLLLSWPLLNIDAFKQMMISHIVPPIEGSIWFILPYSQQYLIEMAYVVVTLIVLLILLLPLRVYDEFSELYFKITLTITLSLLFSPVYKPQFNTLVTILWIPIIEMFYLPLLVFQDLSSTMVILTWFSAENPLDKTSLPQIANYAKCMLLALIVLIHLIMYIDVDSVKAMVYSVFGKFRKCLAREGSL
;
A
#
# COMPACT_ATOMS: atom_id res chain seq x y z
N MET A 1 -27.62 3.86 29.46
CA MET A 1 -27.23 5.11 30.17
C MET A 1 -26.07 4.91 31.14
N VAL A 2 -26.09 3.93 32.06
CA VAL A 2 -24.99 3.71 33.04
C VAL A 2 -23.62 3.56 32.37
N SER A 3 -23.53 2.75 31.31
CA SER A 3 -22.28 2.57 30.55
C SER A 3 -21.75 3.88 29.97
N GLY A 4 -22.64 4.76 29.48
CA GLY A 4 -22.29 6.08 28.97
C GLY A 4 -21.64 6.96 30.04
N VAL A 5 -22.27 7.06 31.22
CA VAL A 5 -21.73 7.82 32.35
C VAL A 5 -20.37 7.27 32.81
N LEU A 6 -20.22 5.95 32.89
CA LEU A 6 -18.95 5.33 33.26
C LEU A 6 -17.85 5.60 32.23
N ILE A 7 -18.16 5.67 30.94
CA ILE A 7 -17.22 6.07 29.89
C ILE A 7 -16.72 7.51 30.10
N LEU A 8 -17.61 8.44 30.47
CA LEU A 8 -17.21 9.82 30.79
C LEU A 8 -16.21 9.84 31.95
N VAL A 9 -16.53 9.13 33.05
CA VAL A 9 -15.66 9.03 34.23
C VAL A 9 -14.32 8.38 33.89
N LEU A 10 -14.33 7.26 33.15
CA LEU A 10 -13.11 6.55 32.78
C LEU A 10 -12.24 7.37 31.83
N SER A 11 -12.83 8.08 30.86
CA SER A 11 -12.08 8.94 29.93
C SER A 11 -11.35 10.07 30.67
N TYR A 12 -11.98 10.64 31.69
CA TYR A 12 -11.34 11.58 32.62
C TYR A 12 -10.18 10.93 33.37
N VAL A 13 -10.42 9.81 34.08
CA VAL A 13 -9.41 9.14 34.91
C VAL A 13 -8.21 8.70 34.07
N ILE A 14 -8.45 8.09 32.91
CA ILE A 14 -7.39 7.63 32.00
C ILE A 14 -6.53 8.81 31.54
N THR A 15 -7.16 9.90 31.10
CA THR A 15 -6.45 11.10 30.62
C THR A 15 -5.64 11.75 31.74
N TYR A 16 -6.22 11.85 32.94
CA TYR A 16 -5.51 12.31 34.13
C TYR A 16 -4.29 11.43 34.43
N LEU A 17 -4.43 10.10 34.44
CA LEU A 17 -3.33 9.18 34.73
C LEU A 17 -2.19 9.27 33.70
N ILE A 18 -2.52 9.53 32.43
CA ILE A 18 -1.55 9.75 31.36
C ILE A 18 -0.80 11.07 31.58
N LEU A 19 -1.50 12.15 31.91
CA LEU A 19 -0.92 13.50 31.98
C LEU A 19 -0.28 13.84 33.34
N ARG A 20 -0.72 13.23 34.46
CA ARG A 20 -0.35 13.66 35.83
C ARG A 20 1.15 13.71 36.10
N LYS A 21 1.93 12.78 35.53
CA LYS A 21 3.38 12.74 35.75
C LYS A 21 4.11 13.91 35.11
N ARG A 22 3.55 14.45 34.02
CA ARG A 22 4.19 15.49 33.21
C ARG A 22 3.68 16.89 33.56
N TYR A 23 2.37 17.02 33.81
CA TYR A 23 1.70 18.30 33.98
C TYR A 23 1.23 18.60 35.41
N GLY A 24 1.42 17.67 36.35
CA GLY A 24 1.07 17.88 37.76
C GLY A 24 -0.39 18.30 37.94
N ILE A 25 -0.63 19.42 38.61
CA ILE A 25 -1.99 19.93 38.87
C ILE A 25 -2.74 20.33 37.59
N TYR A 26 -2.06 20.72 36.51
CA TYR A 26 -2.72 21.08 35.25
C TYR A 26 -3.38 19.88 34.57
N SER A 27 -2.99 18.66 34.93
CA SER A 27 -3.59 17.43 34.40
C SER A 27 -5.07 17.28 34.78
N TYR A 28 -5.52 17.83 35.91
CA TYR A 28 -6.94 17.78 36.32
C TYR A 28 -7.83 18.55 35.34
N TYR A 29 -7.39 19.73 34.89
CA TYR A 29 -8.14 20.56 33.96
C TYR A 29 -8.13 19.99 32.54
N LEU A 30 -6.97 19.54 32.07
CA LEU A 30 -6.83 18.94 30.74
C LEU A 30 -7.63 17.62 30.62
N ALA A 31 -7.73 16.86 31.71
CA ALA A 31 -8.53 15.63 31.76
C ALA A 31 -10.05 15.85 31.66
N LEU A 32 -10.54 17.09 31.83
CA LEU A 32 -11.96 17.41 31.61
C LEU A 32 -12.33 17.49 30.12
N LEU A 33 -11.36 17.63 29.21
CA LEU A 33 -11.65 17.77 27.79
C LEU A 33 -12.34 16.54 27.17
N PRO A 34 -11.89 15.29 27.40
CA PRO A 34 -12.57 14.12 26.83
C PRO A 34 -14.03 13.96 27.24
N PRO A 35 -14.43 14.02 28.53
CA PRO A 35 -15.83 13.92 28.88
C PRO A 35 -16.66 15.09 28.33
N LEU A 36 -16.11 16.31 28.28
CA LEU A 36 -16.81 17.44 27.64
C LEU A 36 -17.09 17.18 26.16
N PHE A 37 -16.09 16.71 25.40
CA PHE A 37 -16.28 16.37 24.00
C PHE A 37 -17.25 15.21 23.80
N LEU A 38 -17.18 14.17 24.64
CA LEU A 38 -18.10 13.03 24.60
C LEU A 38 -19.53 13.44 24.92
N THR A 39 -19.77 14.39 25.84
CA THR A 39 -21.14 14.84 26.16
C THR A 39 -21.84 15.57 25.02
N ILE A 40 -21.08 16.18 24.10
CA ILE A 40 -21.63 16.88 22.92
C ILE A 40 -21.51 16.04 21.63
N ASP A 41 -21.03 14.80 21.73
CA ASP A 41 -20.92 13.87 20.62
C ASP A 41 -22.24 13.07 20.48
N PRO A 42 -22.99 13.28 19.37
CA PRO A 42 -24.26 12.60 19.13
C PRO A 42 -24.13 11.08 19.14
N VAL A 43 -22.99 10.53 18.70
CA VAL A 43 -22.76 9.08 18.73
C VAL A 43 -22.73 8.59 20.17
N HIS A 44 -22.01 9.27 21.06
CA HIS A 44 -21.95 8.86 22.46
C HIS A 44 -23.32 9.01 23.14
N GLU A 45 -24.00 10.13 22.91
CA GLU A 45 -25.31 10.43 23.48
C GLU A 45 -26.36 9.39 23.06
N TYR A 46 -26.59 9.23 21.76
CA TYR A 46 -27.65 8.36 21.24
C TYR A 46 -27.39 6.89 21.57
N MET A 47 -26.14 6.44 21.43
CA MET A 47 -25.79 5.04 21.70
C MET A 47 -25.85 4.71 23.19
N SER A 48 -25.65 5.71 24.07
CA SER A 48 -25.82 5.55 25.52
C SER A 48 -27.29 5.50 25.94
N ILE A 49 -28.17 6.23 25.24
CA ILE A 49 -29.62 6.24 25.49
C ILE A 49 -30.27 4.95 24.97
N LEU A 50 -29.99 4.58 23.71
CA LEU A 50 -30.56 3.41 23.05
C LEU A 50 -30.00 2.08 23.56
N ALA A 51 -28.96 2.12 24.39
CA ALA A 51 -28.33 0.96 25.02
C ALA A 51 -27.85 -0.14 24.04
N LEU A 52 -27.37 0.28 22.85
CA LEU A 52 -26.82 -0.63 21.85
C LEU A 52 -25.53 -1.30 22.34
N LEU A 53 -25.21 -2.47 21.79
CA LEU A 53 -24.08 -3.29 22.24
C LEU A 53 -22.73 -2.54 22.23
N ASP A 54 -22.51 -1.69 21.23
CA ASP A 54 -21.22 -1.00 21.02
C ASP A 54 -20.81 -0.04 22.15
N ILE A 55 -21.77 0.53 22.91
CA ILE A 55 -21.42 1.35 24.09
C ILE A 55 -20.82 0.50 25.22
N HIS A 56 -21.21 -0.77 25.33
CA HIS A 56 -20.63 -1.70 26.30
C HIS A 56 -19.22 -2.11 25.88
N VAL A 57 -18.99 -2.30 24.58
CA VAL A 57 -17.65 -2.56 24.03
C VAL A 57 -16.72 -1.39 24.36
N ALA A 58 -17.18 -0.15 24.15
CA ALA A 58 -16.44 1.06 24.53
C ALA A 58 -16.04 1.05 26.01
N LEU A 59 -17.00 0.74 26.90
CA LEU A 59 -16.75 0.66 28.34
C LEU A 59 -15.68 -0.37 28.68
N PHE A 60 -15.81 -1.62 28.22
CA PHE A 60 -14.84 -2.67 28.54
C PHE A 60 -13.47 -2.43 27.90
N SER A 61 -13.40 -1.82 26.71
CA SER A 61 -12.14 -1.41 26.09
C SER A 61 -11.45 -0.30 26.89
N LEU A 62 -12.20 0.66 27.47
CA LEU A 62 -11.63 1.65 28.38
C LEU A 62 -11.17 1.05 29.70
N ILE A 63 -11.90 0.07 30.25
CA ILE A 63 -11.44 -0.69 31.43
C ILE A 63 -10.15 -1.43 31.10
N ALA A 64 -10.05 -2.06 29.92
CA ALA A 64 -8.83 -2.73 29.48
C ALA A 64 -7.67 -1.72 29.35
N LEU A 65 -7.90 -0.52 28.81
CA LEU A 65 -6.92 0.55 28.77
C LEU A 65 -6.52 1.03 30.18
N LEU A 66 -7.46 1.16 31.10
CA LEU A 66 -7.17 1.52 32.50
C LEU A 66 -6.31 0.45 33.18
N VAL A 67 -6.65 -0.83 33.01
CA VAL A 67 -5.86 -1.97 33.48
C VAL A 67 -4.45 -1.94 32.88
N PHE A 68 -4.33 -1.62 31.59
CA PHE A 68 -3.04 -1.48 30.91
C PHE A 68 -2.15 -0.42 31.56
N ILE A 69 -2.74 0.72 31.96
CA ILE A 69 -2.03 1.82 32.62
C ILE A 69 -1.63 1.45 34.05
N CYS A 70 -2.54 0.84 34.82
CA CYS A 70 -2.39 0.62 36.25
C CYS A 70 -1.64 -0.67 36.61
N ILE A 71 -1.78 -1.71 35.79
CA ILE A 71 -1.27 -3.06 36.08
C ILE A 71 -0.17 -3.41 35.08
N LYS A 72 0.97 -3.88 35.56
CA LYS A 72 2.13 -4.29 34.72
C LYS A 72 2.11 -5.76 34.30
N ASN A 73 1.24 -6.58 34.89
CA ASN A 73 1.16 -8.00 34.61
C ASN A 73 0.49 -8.26 33.24
N ASP A 74 1.20 -8.93 32.35
CA ASP A 74 0.74 -9.19 30.98
C ASP A 74 -0.50 -10.09 30.91
N PHE A 75 -0.63 -11.05 31.83
CA PHE A 75 -1.79 -11.93 31.92
C PHE A 75 -3.05 -11.13 32.28
N THR A 76 -2.99 -10.27 33.30
CA THR A 76 -4.14 -9.44 33.70
C THR A 76 -4.57 -8.48 32.59
N ARG A 77 -3.60 -7.94 31.82
CA ARG A 77 -3.88 -7.10 30.64
C ARG A 77 -4.54 -7.89 29.51
N ALA A 78 -4.03 -9.07 29.20
CA ALA A 78 -4.62 -9.93 28.19
C ALA A 78 -6.02 -10.41 28.59
N PHE A 79 -6.20 -10.72 29.88
CA PHE A 79 -7.48 -11.11 30.47
C PHE A 79 -8.53 -9.99 30.37
N SER A 80 -8.17 -8.73 30.67
CA SER A 80 -9.11 -7.61 30.54
C SER A 80 -9.53 -7.35 29.08
N VAL A 81 -8.63 -7.54 28.11
CA VAL A 81 -8.97 -7.45 26.69
C VAL A 81 -9.87 -8.62 26.26
N ALA A 82 -9.58 -9.84 26.73
CA ALA A 82 -10.43 -10.99 26.46
C ALA A 82 -11.84 -10.82 27.07
N LEU A 83 -11.98 -10.17 28.23
CA LEU A 83 -13.29 -9.78 28.76
C LEU A 83 -14.00 -8.75 27.86
N ALA A 84 -13.28 -7.75 27.31
CA ALA A 84 -13.88 -6.83 26.34
C ALA A 84 -14.41 -7.56 25.10
N SER A 85 -13.71 -8.61 24.67
CA SER A 85 -14.13 -9.44 23.53
C SER A 85 -15.43 -10.22 23.73
N LEU A 86 -15.82 -10.51 24.99
CA LEU A 86 -17.09 -11.16 25.32
C LEU A 86 -18.29 -10.30 24.91
N THR A 87 -18.15 -8.98 25.03
CA THR A 87 -19.21 -8.07 24.58
C THR A 87 -19.32 -8.08 23.06
N LYS A 88 -18.16 -7.98 22.38
CA LYS A 88 -18.05 -8.06 20.92
C LYS A 88 -16.59 -8.29 20.55
N PHE A 89 -16.32 -9.06 19.49
CA PHE A 89 -14.95 -9.38 19.09
C PHE A 89 -14.09 -8.15 18.78
N SER A 90 -14.69 -7.02 18.37
CA SER A 90 -13.97 -5.76 18.19
C SER A 90 -13.31 -5.24 19.49
N GLY A 91 -13.75 -5.69 20.67
CA GLY A 91 -13.04 -5.44 21.93
C GLY A 91 -11.62 -5.97 21.96
N LEU A 92 -11.27 -6.97 21.13
CA LEU A 92 -9.89 -7.45 20.97
C LEU A 92 -8.96 -6.39 20.37
N PHE A 93 -9.50 -5.39 19.66
CA PHE A 93 -8.68 -4.38 18.98
C PHE A 93 -7.82 -3.59 19.95
N ILE A 94 -8.29 -3.32 21.18
CA ILE A 94 -7.47 -2.64 22.20
C ILE A 94 -6.24 -3.47 22.61
N GLY A 95 -6.23 -4.78 22.35
CA GLY A 95 -5.06 -5.65 22.50
C GLY A 95 -3.87 -5.24 21.62
N LEU A 96 -4.11 -4.61 20.47
CA LEU A 96 -3.06 -4.10 19.59
C LEU A 96 -2.15 -3.08 20.29
N LEU A 97 -2.67 -2.34 21.28
CA LEU A 97 -1.86 -1.43 22.10
C LEU A 97 -0.74 -2.18 22.84
N HIS A 98 -0.99 -3.41 23.27
CA HIS A 98 0.01 -4.21 23.97
C HIS A 98 1.15 -4.61 23.04
N PHE A 99 0.86 -4.90 21.77
CA PHE A 99 1.86 -5.17 20.75
C PHE A 99 2.67 -3.91 20.43
N ILE A 100 2.00 -2.76 20.32
CA ILE A 100 2.65 -1.45 20.12
C ILE A 100 3.62 -1.15 21.28
N ASP A 101 3.21 -1.31 22.55
CA ASP A 101 4.09 -1.03 23.70
C ASP A 101 5.32 -1.95 23.71
N LYS A 102 5.15 -3.24 23.40
CA LYS A 102 6.25 -4.22 23.35
C LYS A 102 7.22 -3.99 22.19
N LEU A 103 6.70 -3.62 21.02
CA LEU A 103 7.53 -3.28 19.86
C LEU A 103 8.49 -2.12 20.16
N PHE A 104 8.02 -1.18 20.98
CA PHE A 104 8.75 0.01 21.39
C PHE A 104 9.36 -0.08 22.80
N ASP A 105 9.58 -1.29 23.36
CA ASP A 105 10.34 -1.46 24.61
C ASP A 105 11.85 -1.37 24.33
N GLU A 106 12.41 -0.18 24.54
CA GLU A 106 13.83 0.12 24.30
C GLU A 106 14.80 -0.74 25.11
N ARG A 107 14.34 -1.34 26.21
CA ARG A 107 15.18 -2.16 27.10
C ARG A 107 15.50 -3.54 26.51
N LYS A 108 14.78 -3.97 25.48
CA LYS A 108 14.89 -5.30 24.88
C LYS A 108 15.49 -5.24 23.48
N ARG A 109 16.23 -6.29 23.10
CA ARG A 109 16.70 -6.47 21.72
C ARG A 109 15.51 -6.75 20.79
N PHE A 110 15.62 -6.41 19.51
CA PHE A 110 14.52 -6.61 18.55
C PHE A 110 13.97 -8.04 18.54
N ILE A 111 14.84 -9.04 18.53
CA ILE A 111 14.45 -10.47 18.56
C ILE A 111 13.63 -10.79 19.81
N GLU A 112 14.03 -10.28 20.99
CA GLU A 112 13.29 -10.46 22.24
C GLU A 112 11.90 -9.81 22.17
N ARG A 113 11.79 -8.63 21.55
CA ARG A 113 10.49 -7.95 21.33
C ARG A 113 9.58 -8.78 20.44
N VAL A 114 10.12 -9.37 19.37
CA VAL A 114 9.36 -10.26 18.48
C VAL A 114 8.87 -11.50 19.25
N TYR A 115 9.73 -12.15 20.03
CA TYR A 115 9.33 -13.27 20.88
C TYR A 115 8.24 -12.88 21.88
N ASP A 116 8.36 -11.72 22.54
CA ASP A 116 7.33 -11.24 23.45
C ASP A 116 6.01 -11.00 22.73
N ILE A 117 6.03 -10.45 21.52
CA ILE A 117 4.82 -10.22 20.72
C ILE A 117 4.16 -11.56 20.38
N ILE A 118 4.93 -12.55 19.90
CA ILE A 118 4.41 -13.89 19.60
C ILE A 118 3.81 -14.54 20.85
N TYR A 119 4.52 -14.47 21.98
CA TYR A 119 4.02 -14.96 23.26
C TYR A 119 2.71 -14.28 23.65
N THR A 120 2.63 -12.96 23.45
CA THR A 120 1.42 -12.18 23.76
C THR A 120 0.27 -12.59 22.84
N ILE A 121 0.50 -12.77 21.54
CA ILE A 121 -0.52 -13.26 20.60
C ILE A 121 -1.04 -14.63 21.05
N GLY A 122 -0.14 -15.56 21.37
CA GLY A 122 -0.51 -16.87 21.89
C GLY A 122 -1.35 -16.79 23.17
N LEU A 123 -0.97 -15.91 24.10
CA LEU A 123 -1.71 -15.66 25.33
C LEU A 123 -3.11 -15.08 25.08
N TYR A 124 -3.24 -14.14 24.14
CA TYR A 124 -4.55 -13.56 23.78
C TYR A 124 -5.45 -14.60 23.13
N ILE A 125 -4.94 -15.41 22.19
CA ILE A 125 -5.71 -16.49 21.55
C ILE A 125 -6.17 -17.49 22.61
N LEU A 126 -5.28 -17.91 23.50
CA LEU A 126 -5.59 -18.87 24.56
C LEU A 126 -6.67 -18.32 25.51
N LEU A 127 -6.47 -17.10 26.04
CA LEU A 127 -7.42 -16.50 26.98
C LEU A 127 -8.75 -16.20 26.32
N PHE A 128 -8.75 -15.69 25.09
CA PHE A 128 -9.96 -15.50 24.29
C PHE A 128 -10.74 -16.82 24.20
N MET A 129 -10.11 -17.91 23.76
CA MET A 129 -10.79 -19.20 23.62
C MET A 129 -11.30 -19.74 24.95
N ILE A 130 -10.49 -19.71 26.01
CA ILE A 130 -10.89 -20.20 27.34
C ILE A 130 -12.10 -19.41 27.87
N ILE A 131 -12.06 -18.08 27.79
CA ILE A 131 -13.12 -17.22 28.30
C ILE A 131 -14.39 -17.39 27.47
N GLN A 132 -14.30 -17.42 26.13
CA GLN A 132 -15.45 -17.64 25.26
C GLN A 132 -16.09 -19.01 25.54
N ILE A 133 -15.30 -20.07 25.70
CA ILE A 133 -15.80 -21.40 26.07
C ILE A 133 -16.48 -21.36 27.43
N ALA A 134 -15.82 -20.81 28.46
CA ALA A 134 -16.32 -20.78 29.83
C ALA A 134 -17.67 -20.08 29.94
N PHE A 135 -17.82 -18.90 29.30
CA PHE A 135 -19.09 -18.16 29.30
C PHE A 135 -20.14 -18.79 28.37
N SER A 136 -19.71 -19.57 27.38
CA SER A 136 -20.62 -20.26 26.46
C SER A 136 -20.98 -21.68 26.91
N ILE A 137 -20.55 -22.17 28.07
CA ILE A 137 -20.87 -23.54 28.54
C ILE A 137 -22.36 -23.86 28.42
N PRO A 138 -23.31 -22.99 28.86
CA PRO A 138 -24.73 -23.29 28.70
C PRO A 138 -25.16 -23.47 27.24
N PHE A 139 -24.61 -22.69 26.31
CA PHE A 139 -24.85 -22.84 24.87
C PHE A 139 -24.21 -24.11 24.32
N ILE A 140 -22.95 -24.38 24.67
CA ILE A 140 -22.21 -25.56 24.23
C ILE A 140 -22.93 -26.84 24.67
N VAL A 141 -23.47 -26.88 25.89
CA VAL A 141 -24.26 -28.01 26.40
C VAL A 141 -25.56 -28.19 25.61
N ASN A 142 -26.17 -27.10 25.14
CA ASN A 142 -27.45 -27.14 24.41
C ASN A 142 -27.30 -27.52 22.93
N ILE A 143 -26.37 -26.88 22.19
CA ILE A 143 -26.22 -27.05 20.73
C ILE A 143 -25.00 -27.90 20.33
N GLY A 144 -24.14 -28.26 21.28
CA GLY A 144 -22.91 -29.00 21.04
C GLY A 144 -21.73 -28.12 20.61
N PHE A 145 -20.50 -28.57 20.94
CA PHE A 145 -19.28 -27.80 20.70
C PHE A 145 -19.05 -27.43 19.22
N ASN A 146 -19.27 -28.37 18.30
CA ASN A 146 -19.04 -28.12 16.86
C ASN A 146 -19.99 -27.06 16.30
N GLN A 147 -21.27 -27.10 16.68
CA GLN A 147 -22.24 -26.10 16.23
C GLN A 147 -21.93 -24.73 16.86
N TRP A 148 -21.64 -24.69 18.16
CA TRP A 148 -21.19 -23.47 18.82
C TRP A 148 -19.95 -22.89 18.15
N PHE A 149 -18.92 -23.69 17.89
CA PHE A 149 -17.70 -23.20 17.25
C PHE A 149 -17.98 -22.68 15.83
N SER A 150 -18.77 -23.43 15.04
CA SER A 150 -19.14 -23.03 13.69
C SER A 150 -19.95 -21.74 13.65
N GLN A 151 -20.86 -21.52 14.60
CA GLN A 151 -21.76 -20.37 14.60
C GLN A 151 -21.14 -19.16 15.32
N SER A 152 -20.60 -19.36 16.52
CA SER A 152 -20.15 -18.31 17.44
C SER A 152 -18.69 -17.89 17.24
N ILE A 153 -17.82 -18.75 16.69
CA ILE A 153 -16.43 -18.40 16.43
C ILE A 153 -16.21 -18.21 14.93
N ALA A 154 -16.27 -19.29 14.14
CA ALA A 154 -16.00 -19.24 12.71
C ALA A 154 -17.04 -18.39 11.96
N GLY A 155 -18.31 -18.54 12.30
CA GLY A 155 -19.41 -17.75 11.75
C GLY A 155 -19.26 -16.25 12.05
N SER A 156 -18.85 -15.89 13.26
CA SER A 156 -18.59 -14.49 13.63
C SER A 156 -17.42 -13.88 12.85
N PHE A 157 -16.32 -14.61 12.68
CA PHE A 157 -15.21 -14.14 11.82
C PHE A 157 -15.70 -13.92 10.39
N ARG A 158 -16.38 -14.93 9.81
CA ARG A 158 -16.95 -14.83 8.44
C ARG A 158 -17.89 -13.65 8.30
N TRP A 159 -18.77 -13.42 9.27
CA TRP A 159 -19.71 -12.29 9.28
C TRP A 159 -19.01 -10.93 9.30
N HIS A 160 -17.96 -10.80 10.11
CA HIS A 160 -17.22 -9.54 10.25
C HIS A 160 -16.32 -9.23 9.04
N THR A 161 -15.84 -10.26 8.32
CA THR A 161 -15.03 -10.10 7.11
C THR A 161 -15.84 -10.10 5.80
N SER A 162 -17.15 -10.35 5.86
CA SER A 162 -18.02 -10.38 4.68
C SER A 162 -18.70 -9.05 4.38
N VAL A 163 -19.07 -8.84 3.12
CA VAL A 163 -20.05 -7.84 2.68
C VAL A 163 -21.45 -8.35 3.02
N LYS A 164 -22.20 -7.60 3.83
CA LYS A 164 -23.55 -7.98 4.27
C LYS A 164 -24.63 -7.60 3.26
N CYS A 165 -24.65 -6.35 2.82
CA CYS A 165 -25.72 -5.76 2.00
C CYS A 165 -25.19 -4.49 1.30
N THR A 166 -25.34 -4.41 -0.03
CA THR A 166 -24.87 -3.26 -0.85
C THR A 166 -25.90 -2.79 -1.89
N HIS A 167 -27.12 -3.32 -1.90
CA HIS A 167 -28.19 -2.94 -2.83
C HIS A 167 -29.08 -1.81 -2.27
N GLU A 168 -29.95 -1.23 -3.11
CA GLU A 168 -30.93 -0.23 -2.70
C GLU A 168 -31.86 -0.79 -1.61
N GLY A 169 -32.04 -0.05 -0.52
CA GLY A 169 -32.80 -0.48 0.66
C GLY A 169 -31.94 -1.07 1.78
N CYS A 170 -30.64 -1.32 1.56
CA CYS A 170 -29.72 -1.64 2.64
C CYS A 170 -29.51 -0.45 3.58
N PRO A 171 -29.26 -0.67 4.90
CA PRO A 171 -28.87 0.40 5.80
C PRO A 171 -27.58 1.09 5.33
N PRO A 172 -27.44 2.41 5.53
CA PRO A 172 -26.23 3.13 5.15
C PRO A 172 -24.98 2.51 5.79
N TYR A 173 -24.04 2.08 4.96
CA TYR A 173 -22.74 1.57 5.37
C TYR A 173 -21.66 2.62 5.11
N SER A 174 -20.61 2.63 5.92
CA SER A 174 -19.53 3.61 5.87
C SER A 174 -18.18 2.95 6.09
N SER A 175 -17.18 3.44 5.38
CA SER A 175 -15.79 3.12 5.64
C SER A 175 -15.28 3.81 6.91
N PRO A 176 -14.20 3.32 7.53
CA PRO A 176 -13.56 4.04 8.64
C PRO A 176 -13.08 5.45 8.28
N ILE A 177 -12.89 5.76 6.99
CA ILE A 177 -12.55 7.11 6.52
C ILE A 177 -13.80 7.98 6.47
N ASP A 178 -14.94 7.45 6.00
CA ASP A 178 -16.23 8.15 5.99
C ASP A 178 -16.62 8.60 7.40
N TRP A 179 -16.29 7.80 8.41
CA TRP A 179 -16.50 8.14 9.82
C TRP A 179 -15.77 9.42 10.27
N LEU A 180 -14.58 9.68 9.73
CA LEU A 180 -13.84 10.93 10.01
C LEU A 180 -14.49 12.14 9.36
N LEU A 181 -15.26 11.93 8.29
CA LEU A 181 -15.91 12.96 7.50
C LEU A 181 -17.40 13.11 7.82
N GLY A 182 -17.96 12.20 8.64
CA GLY A 182 -19.39 12.16 8.97
C GLY A 182 -20.28 11.69 7.81
N LEU A 183 -19.70 11.04 6.81
CA LEU A 183 -20.41 10.54 5.63
C LEU A 183 -21.10 9.20 5.93
N ASN A 184 -22.19 8.92 5.22
CA ASN A 184 -22.93 7.66 5.28
C ASN A 184 -23.26 7.21 6.72
N SER A 185 -23.83 8.14 7.49
CA SER A 185 -24.22 7.90 8.88
C SER A 185 -25.41 6.95 8.97
N PHE A 186 -25.28 5.92 9.79
CA PHE A 186 -26.33 4.95 10.07
C PHE A 186 -27.48 5.62 10.82
N VAL A 187 -28.70 5.48 10.29
CA VAL A 187 -29.91 6.03 10.92
C VAL A 187 -30.36 5.11 12.06
N LEU A 188 -30.40 5.65 13.27
CA LEU A 188 -30.84 4.98 14.49
C LEU A 188 -32.36 5.07 14.68
N TYR A 189 -32.97 6.18 14.27
CA TYR A 189 -34.41 6.40 14.44
C TYR A 189 -34.94 7.37 13.39
N TYR A 190 -36.18 7.13 12.92
CA TYR A 190 -36.93 8.01 12.04
C TYR A 190 -38.08 8.64 12.83
N TRP A 191 -38.11 9.96 12.89
CA TRP A 191 -39.22 10.70 13.46
C TRP A 191 -40.39 10.76 12.48
N SER A 192 -41.62 10.88 13.01
CA SER A 192 -42.83 10.99 12.21
C SER A 192 -42.90 12.27 11.36
N ASN A 193 -42.09 13.28 11.68
CA ASN A 193 -41.93 14.52 10.91
C ASN A 193 -40.89 14.41 9.78
N GLY A 194 -40.26 13.24 9.59
CA GLY A 194 -39.23 13.00 8.58
C GLY A 194 -37.80 13.30 9.03
N GLU A 195 -37.57 13.79 10.25
CA GLU A 195 -36.23 13.95 10.79
C GLU A 195 -35.61 12.60 11.15
N VAL A 196 -34.27 12.52 11.08
CA VAL A 196 -33.53 11.28 11.36
C VAL A 196 -32.52 11.50 12.47
N VAL A 197 -32.51 10.56 13.42
CA VAL A 197 -31.42 10.44 14.40
C VAL A 197 -30.38 9.52 13.78
N ALA A 198 -29.22 10.05 13.45
CA ALA A 198 -28.14 9.28 12.84
C ALA A 198 -26.91 9.21 13.75
N ALA A 199 -26.22 8.07 13.73
CA ALA A 199 -24.95 7.86 14.40
C ALA A 199 -23.79 8.52 13.62
N GLY A 200 -23.83 9.84 13.47
CA GLY A 200 -22.81 10.63 12.80
C GLY A 200 -21.81 11.22 13.80
N GLY A 201 -20.53 10.88 13.65
CA GLY A 201 -19.46 11.48 14.44
C GLY A 201 -19.28 12.97 14.18
N LYS A 202 -18.45 13.66 14.99
CA LYS A 202 -18.07 15.06 14.78
C LYS A 202 -16.83 15.15 13.86
N PRO A 203 -16.99 15.44 12.55
CA PRO A 203 -15.91 15.22 11.57
C PRO A 203 -14.64 16.00 11.89
N GLY A 204 -14.79 17.28 12.25
CA GLY A 204 -13.66 18.16 12.54
C GLY A 204 -12.79 17.68 13.71
N LEU A 205 -13.40 17.11 14.75
CA LEU A 205 -12.65 16.66 15.93
C LEU A 205 -11.97 15.30 15.70
N TYR A 206 -12.65 14.38 15.01
CA TYR A 206 -12.08 13.08 14.69
C TYR A 206 -10.94 13.21 13.68
N LEU A 207 -11.15 13.96 12.61
CA LEU A 207 -10.11 14.23 11.61
C LEU A 207 -8.90 14.91 12.26
N LEU A 208 -9.12 15.93 13.10
CA LEU A 208 -8.04 16.59 13.83
C LEU A 208 -7.28 15.59 14.73
N SER A 209 -7.99 14.72 15.45
CA SER A 209 -7.36 13.70 16.30
C SER A 209 -6.48 12.73 15.49
N VAL A 210 -6.95 12.26 14.32
CA VAL A 210 -6.14 11.40 13.42
C VAL A 210 -4.95 12.15 12.84
N LEU A 211 -5.14 13.37 12.34
CA LEU A 211 -4.06 14.18 11.80
C LEU A 211 -2.97 14.44 12.84
N LEU A 212 -3.37 14.78 14.07
CA LEU A 212 -2.42 14.94 15.18
C LEU A 212 -1.76 13.61 15.55
N ALA A 213 -2.46 12.49 15.51
CA ALA A 213 -1.85 11.18 15.76
C ALA A 213 -0.76 10.87 14.73
N ILE A 214 -0.96 11.23 13.46
CA ILE A 214 0.03 11.08 12.39
C ILE A 214 1.22 12.02 12.63
N ILE A 215 0.96 13.32 12.82
CA ILE A 215 2.00 14.35 13.00
C ILE A 215 2.86 14.06 14.24
N LEU A 216 2.25 13.66 15.34
CA LEU A 216 2.92 13.42 16.62
C LEU A 216 3.36 11.96 16.82
N THR A 217 3.26 11.12 15.78
CA THR A 217 3.78 9.73 15.82
C THR A 217 5.23 9.64 16.33
N PRO A 218 6.18 10.52 15.94
CA PRO A 218 7.53 10.52 16.50
C PRO A 218 7.58 10.61 18.03
N ILE A 219 6.67 11.36 18.65
CA ILE A 219 6.60 11.49 20.11
C ILE A 219 6.11 10.18 20.72
N ALA A 220 5.19 9.45 20.08
CA ALA A 220 4.73 8.15 20.57
C ALA A 220 5.85 7.11 20.60
N LEU A 221 6.85 7.25 19.73
CA LEU A 221 8.03 6.38 19.72
C LEU A 221 8.90 6.62 20.97
N ILE A 222 9.05 7.87 21.40
CA ILE A 222 9.96 8.26 22.48
C ILE A 222 9.26 8.27 23.85
N ASP A 223 8.08 8.89 23.94
CA ASP A 223 7.38 9.13 25.20
C ASP A 223 6.29 8.06 25.43
N LYS A 224 6.51 7.23 26.45
CA LYS A 224 5.56 6.16 26.82
C LYS A 224 4.18 6.68 27.21
N HIS A 225 4.07 7.87 27.80
CA HIS A 225 2.78 8.41 28.23
C HIS A 225 1.94 8.83 27.03
N TYR A 226 2.53 9.55 26.07
CA TYR A 226 1.85 9.87 24.82
C TYR A 226 1.51 8.59 24.01
N ARG A 227 2.43 7.61 23.98
CA ARG A 227 2.25 6.31 23.33
C ARG A 227 0.99 5.56 23.78
N ILE A 228 0.58 5.69 25.04
CA ILE A 228 -0.62 5.01 25.54
C ILE A 228 -1.88 5.60 24.91
N ALA A 229 -2.00 6.94 24.84
CA ALA A 229 -3.15 7.60 24.23
C ALA A 229 -3.18 7.37 22.71
N TRP A 230 -2.03 7.58 22.06
CA TRP A 230 -1.84 7.35 20.63
C TRP A 230 -2.09 5.89 20.27
N GLY A 231 -1.49 4.95 20.99
CA GLY A 231 -1.60 3.53 20.76
C GLY A 231 -3.00 3.00 21.05
N GLY A 232 -3.74 3.57 22.00
CA GLY A 232 -5.15 3.24 22.24
C GLY A 232 -6.03 3.62 21.03
N LEU A 233 -5.84 4.82 20.49
CA LEU A 233 -6.52 5.26 19.26
C LEU A 233 -6.15 4.36 18.07
N VAL A 234 -4.84 4.19 17.81
CA VAL A 234 -4.35 3.38 16.70
C VAL A 234 -4.78 1.93 16.82
N ALA A 235 -4.82 1.37 18.04
CA ALA A 235 -5.28 0.01 18.27
C ALA A 235 -6.76 -0.16 17.89
N VAL A 236 -7.64 0.69 18.42
CA VAL A 236 -9.07 0.54 18.19
C VAL A 236 -9.47 0.96 16.78
N TYR A 237 -9.09 2.17 16.34
CA TYR A 237 -9.40 2.66 14.99
C TYR A 237 -8.68 1.85 13.91
N GLY A 238 -7.39 1.53 14.14
CA GLY A 238 -6.60 0.68 13.25
C GLY A 238 -7.14 -0.74 13.14
N GLY A 239 -7.78 -1.28 14.19
CA GLY A 239 -8.49 -2.56 14.12
C GLY A 239 -9.67 -2.54 13.15
N TYR A 240 -10.46 -1.46 13.12
CA TYR A 240 -11.54 -1.30 12.14
C TYR A 240 -11.04 -1.03 10.72
N LEU A 241 -9.95 -0.26 10.58
CA LEU A 241 -9.24 -0.10 9.31
C LEU A 241 -8.71 -1.43 8.80
N LEU A 242 -8.09 -2.24 9.66
CA LEU A 242 -7.62 -3.57 9.31
C LEU A 242 -8.79 -4.46 8.88
N LEU A 243 -9.92 -4.42 9.58
CA LEU A 243 -11.11 -5.16 9.19
C LEU A 243 -11.64 -4.72 7.81
N TRP A 244 -11.63 -3.41 7.52
CA TRP A 244 -12.03 -2.86 6.23
C TRP A 244 -11.11 -3.35 5.11
N ILE A 245 -9.80 -3.30 5.37
CA ILE A 245 -8.74 -3.77 4.49
C ILE A 245 -8.88 -5.27 4.22
N LEU A 246 -9.18 -6.07 5.26
CA LEU A 246 -9.38 -7.52 5.17
C LEU A 246 -10.68 -7.93 4.48
N GLY A 247 -11.57 -6.99 4.17
CA GLY A 247 -12.77 -7.27 3.39
C GLY A 247 -14.11 -6.91 4.03
N GLY A 248 -14.15 -6.52 5.30
CA GLY A 248 -15.38 -6.07 5.95
C GLY A 248 -15.83 -4.71 5.41
N ARG A 249 -16.40 -4.66 4.20
CA ARG A 249 -16.83 -3.44 3.48
C ARG A 249 -18.19 -2.90 3.91
N THR A 250 -18.95 -3.65 4.68
CA THR A 250 -20.23 -3.21 5.26
C THR A 250 -20.06 -2.94 6.75
N GLN A 251 -19.30 -1.90 7.06
CA GLN A 251 -19.22 -1.35 8.42
C GLN A 251 -20.26 -0.25 8.58
N TYR A 252 -20.66 0.00 9.82
CA TYR A 252 -21.70 0.97 10.13
C TYR A 252 -21.15 2.04 11.04
N SER A 253 -21.60 3.28 10.85
CA SER A 253 -21.08 4.42 11.62
C SER A 253 -21.37 4.32 13.11
N PHE A 254 -22.34 3.52 13.56
CA PHE A 254 -22.57 3.30 14.99
C PHE A 254 -21.40 2.58 15.70
N TYR A 255 -20.47 1.96 14.95
CA TYR A 255 -19.20 1.48 15.52
C TYR A 255 -18.33 2.62 16.07
N LEU A 256 -18.56 3.87 15.65
CA LEU A 256 -17.95 5.05 16.25
C LEU A 256 -18.18 5.14 17.77
N ALA A 257 -19.25 4.53 18.31
CA ALA A 257 -19.47 4.49 19.76
C ALA A 257 -18.31 3.84 20.52
N HIS A 258 -17.68 2.84 19.91
CA HIS A 258 -16.49 2.18 20.46
C HIS A 258 -15.25 3.07 20.38
N ILE A 259 -15.13 3.87 19.31
CA ILE A 259 -13.90 4.59 18.94
C ILE A 259 -13.87 6.02 19.53
N ALA A 260 -15.02 6.67 19.62
CA ALA A 260 -15.16 8.07 20.03
C ALA A 260 -14.41 8.40 21.34
N PRO A 261 -14.47 7.58 22.42
CA PRO A 261 -13.71 7.86 23.63
C PRO A 261 -12.19 7.90 23.39
N PHE A 262 -11.66 7.05 22.50
CA PHE A 262 -10.24 7.03 22.16
C PHE A 262 -9.84 8.23 21.31
N PHE A 263 -10.70 8.69 20.39
CA PHE A 263 -10.47 9.94 19.67
C PHE A 263 -10.30 11.13 20.61
N TYR A 264 -11.18 11.24 21.61
CA TYR A 264 -11.17 12.38 22.52
C TYR A 264 -10.10 12.30 23.61
N ILE A 265 -9.81 11.11 24.14
CA ILE A 265 -8.65 10.91 25.02
C ILE A 265 -7.36 11.29 24.28
N HIS A 266 -7.18 10.78 23.05
CA HIS A 266 -6.01 11.12 22.24
C HIS A 266 -5.95 12.62 21.93
N LEU A 267 -7.06 13.24 21.51
CA LEU A 267 -7.10 14.66 21.18
C LEU A 267 -6.73 15.54 22.37
N ALA A 268 -7.27 15.26 23.55
CA ALA A 268 -6.94 16.01 24.77
C ALA A 268 -5.45 15.88 25.15
N VAL A 269 -4.91 14.66 25.06
CA VAL A 269 -3.48 14.41 25.31
C VAL A 269 -2.62 15.10 24.24
N ALA A 270 -2.98 15.04 22.96
CA ALA A 270 -2.26 15.70 21.88
C ALA A 270 -2.23 17.22 22.05
N ILE A 271 -3.36 17.85 22.41
CA ILE A 271 -3.43 19.29 22.71
C ILE A 271 -2.48 19.64 23.86
N ALA A 272 -2.46 18.85 24.95
CA ALA A 272 -1.54 19.08 26.06
C ALA A 272 -0.06 19.03 25.63
N TYR A 273 0.29 18.10 24.74
CA TYR A 273 1.64 17.97 24.20
C TYR A 273 2.01 19.11 23.25
N LEU A 274 1.08 19.60 22.44
CA LEU A 274 1.33 20.73 21.51
C LEU A 274 1.63 22.03 22.25
N ILE A 275 1.04 22.24 23.42
CA ILE A 275 1.24 23.45 24.24
C ILE A 275 2.54 23.37 25.07
N ASP A 276 3.15 22.20 25.19
CA ASP A 276 4.37 21.99 25.97
C ASP A 276 5.64 22.26 25.14
N GLU A 277 6.42 23.27 25.52
CA GLU A 277 7.71 23.58 24.88
C GLU A 277 8.70 22.40 24.87
N LYS A 278 8.62 21.51 25.87
CA LYS A 278 9.46 20.30 25.91
C LYS A 278 9.13 19.31 24.79
N THR A 279 7.93 19.37 24.24
CA THR A 279 7.54 18.53 23.10
C THR A 279 8.32 18.92 21.84
N TYR A 280 8.52 20.22 21.61
CA TYR A 280 9.31 20.70 20.47
C TYR A 280 10.77 20.21 20.54
N SER A 281 11.37 20.19 21.74
CA SER A 281 12.74 19.69 21.92
C SER A 281 12.85 18.18 21.66
N LEU A 282 11.88 17.39 22.14
CA LEU A 282 11.79 15.95 21.86
C LEU A 282 11.64 15.68 20.36
N TYR A 283 10.75 16.42 19.69
CA TYR A 283 10.52 16.30 18.25
C TYR A 283 11.81 16.64 17.47
N LYS A 284 12.48 17.74 17.81
CA LYS A 284 13.75 18.14 17.19
C LYS A 284 14.86 17.10 17.44
N SER A 285 14.92 16.52 18.64
CA SER A 285 15.90 15.47 18.98
C SER A 285 15.68 14.22 18.14
N PHE A 286 14.42 13.77 18.00
CA PHE A 286 14.07 12.63 17.15
C PHE A 286 14.57 12.83 15.71
N PHE A 287 14.26 13.97 15.10
CA PHE A 287 14.72 14.25 13.74
C PHE A 287 16.24 14.32 13.63
N LYS A 288 16.92 14.87 14.64
CA LYS A 288 18.38 14.92 14.67
C LYS A 288 18.98 13.51 14.77
N GLU A 289 18.43 12.65 15.62
CA GLU A 289 18.87 11.26 15.79
C GLU A 289 18.53 10.39 14.58
N LEU A 290 17.35 10.57 13.98
CA LEU A 290 16.96 9.93 12.73
C LEU A 290 17.93 10.29 11.60
N VAL A 291 18.21 11.59 11.42
CA VAL A 291 19.19 12.06 10.45
C VAL A 291 20.60 11.53 10.76
N HIS A 292 20.97 11.42 12.03
CA HIS A 292 22.29 10.89 12.43
C HIS A 292 22.41 9.38 12.17
N THR A 293 21.44 8.60 12.62
CA THR A 293 21.34 7.14 12.46
C THR A 293 21.39 6.77 10.98
N ILE A 294 20.70 7.55 10.15
CA ILE A 294 20.66 7.26 8.73
C ILE A 294 21.93 7.78 8.01
N ARG A 295 22.61 8.82 8.53
CA ARG A 295 23.89 9.30 7.96
C ARG A 295 25.12 8.46 8.33
N ARG A 296 25.09 7.70 9.44
CA ARG A 296 26.22 6.87 9.91
C ARG A 296 25.73 5.56 10.53
N PRO A 297 25.38 4.53 9.72
CA PRO A 297 25.21 3.19 10.26
C PRO A 297 26.55 2.70 10.82
N LYS A 298 26.65 2.44 12.13
CA LYS A 298 27.85 1.85 12.75
C LYS A 298 28.06 0.40 12.30
N GLU A 299 29.33 -0.03 12.33
CA GLU A 299 29.93 -1.15 11.61
C GLU A 299 29.36 -2.57 11.86
N TYR A 300 29.31 -3.33 10.75
CA TYR A 300 29.25 -4.78 10.53
C TYR A 300 28.09 -5.64 11.10
N ASP A 301 27.63 -5.48 12.34
CA ASP A 301 26.56 -6.35 12.89
C ASP A 301 25.14 -5.80 12.63
N TYR A 302 25.05 -4.48 12.44
CA TYR A 302 23.79 -3.79 12.13
C TYR A 302 23.33 -4.07 10.69
N GLU A 303 24.25 -4.13 9.72
CA GLU A 303 23.89 -4.36 8.32
C GLU A 303 23.22 -5.74 8.12
N ARG A 304 23.74 -6.78 8.78
CA ARG A 304 23.12 -8.11 8.75
C ARG A 304 21.74 -8.10 9.38
N THR A 305 21.59 -7.45 10.54
CA THR A 305 20.30 -7.33 11.25
C THR A 305 19.27 -6.56 10.41
N MET A 306 19.67 -5.45 9.79
CA MET A 306 18.80 -4.65 8.94
C MET A 306 18.43 -5.35 7.64
N ASN A 307 19.33 -6.18 7.09
CA ASN A 307 19.00 -7.02 5.93
C ASN A 307 17.98 -8.10 6.30
N ILE A 308 18.13 -8.77 7.46
CA ILE A 308 17.14 -9.73 7.97
C ILE A 308 15.78 -9.04 8.17
N LEU A 309 15.78 -7.84 8.76
CA LEU A 309 14.56 -7.03 8.90
C LEU A 309 13.96 -6.71 7.53
N GLY A 310 14.77 -6.32 6.54
CA GLY A 310 14.29 -6.04 5.20
C GLY A 310 13.64 -7.24 4.52
N TYR A 311 14.24 -8.43 4.63
CA TYR A 311 13.64 -9.67 4.14
C TYR A 311 12.32 -9.99 4.85
N ALA A 312 12.26 -9.82 6.17
CA ALA A 312 11.04 -10.04 6.95
C ALA A 312 9.92 -9.05 6.58
N LEU A 313 10.26 -7.78 6.34
CA LEU A 313 9.31 -6.76 5.89
C LEU A 313 8.77 -7.08 4.49
N ILE A 314 9.64 -7.48 3.55
CA ILE A 314 9.21 -7.89 2.20
C ILE A 314 8.25 -9.08 2.27
N LEU A 315 8.62 -10.11 3.04
CA LEU A 315 7.75 -11.27 3.23
C LEU A 315 6.40 -10.87 3.80
N SER A 316 6.39 -10.00 4.82
CA SER A 316 5.16 -9.53 5.47
C SER A 316 4.28 -8.73 4.50
N SER A 317 4.87 -7.82 3.72
CA SER A 317 4.13 -6.97 2.78
C SER A 317 3.55 -7.76 1.61
N ILE A 318 4.32 -8.68 1.02
CA ILE A 318 3.83 -9.53 -0.06
C ILE A 318 2.80 -10.55 0.45
N LEU A 319 2.97 -11.10 1.65
CA LEU A 319 1.96 -11.96 2.28
C LEU A 319 0.67 -11.19 2.54
N LEU A 320 0.77 -9.95 3.02
CA LEU A 320 -0.40 -9.11 3.20
C LEU A 320 -1.10 -8.83 1.87
N SER A 321 -0.35 -8.47 0.82
CA SER A 321 -0.89 -8.29 -0.54
C SER A 321 -1.58 -9.56 -1.06
N MET A 322 -0.98 -10.73 -0.83
CA MET A 322 -1.57 -12.03 -1.17
C MET A 322 -2.91 -12.26 -0.44
N ILE A 323 -3.03 -11.85 0.83
CA ILE A 323 -4.29 -11.99 1.57
C ILE A 323 -5.35 -11.00 1.04
N LEU A 324 -4.95 -9.78 0.68
CA LEU A 324 -5.86 -8.75 0.15
C LEU A 324 -6.51 -9.15 -1.17
N HIS A 325 -5.79 -9.94 -1.95
CA HIS A 325 -6.17 -10.33 -3.30
C HIS A 325 -6.57 -11.80 -3.42
N ALA A 326 -6.59 -12.51 -2.30
CA ALA A 326 -6.89 -13.93 -2.24
C ALA A 326 -8.29 -14.22 -2.82
N PRO A 327 -8.42 -15.12 -3.81
CA PRO A 327 -9.70 -15.37 -4.46
C PRO A 327 -10.74 -16.07 -3.58
N TRP A 328 -10.33 -16.62 -2.44
CA TRP A 328 -11.25 -17.16 -1.42
C TRP A 328 -11.80 -16.09 -0.48
N ASN A 329 -11.30 -14.86 -0.54
CA ASN A 329 -11.84 -13.78 0.26
C ASN A 329 -13.08 -13.20 -0.42
N SER A 330 -14.20 -13.12 0.31
CA SER A 330 -15.48 -12.58 -0.18
C SER A 330 -15.42 -11.10 -0.59
N SER A 331 -14.30 -10.45 -0.32
CA SER A 331 -14.09 -9.02 -0.53
C SER A 331 -12.66 -8.74 -0.99
N ALA A 332 -12.10 -9.70 -1.73
CA ALA A 332 -10.81 -9.54 -2.38
C ALA A 332 -10.80 -8.24 -3.18
N ILE A 333 -9.74 -7.46 -3.03
CA ILE A 333 -9.51 -6.33 -3.92
C ILE A 333 -9.23 -6.91 -5.30
N TYR A 334 -9.80 -6.30 -6.34
CA TYR A 334 -9.55 -6.67 -7.74
C TYR A 334 -8.05 -6.84 -8.02
N THR A 335 -7.70 -7.83 -8.86
CA THR A 335 -6.35 -8.00 -9.42
C THR A 335 -6.41 -8.45 -10.86
N ASP A 336 -5.40 -8.07 -11.63
CA ASP A 336 -5.23 -8.57 -13.00
C ASP A 336 -4.91 -10.08 -12.98
N ILE A 337 -4.18 -10.59 -11.99
CA ILE A 337 -3.88 -12.02 -11.83
C ILE A 337 -5.17 -12.85 -11.76
N VAL A 338 -6.11 -12.48 -10.88
CA VAL A 338 -7.38 -13.19 -10.70
C VAL A 338 -8.31 -12.96 -11.89
N SER A 339 -8.44 -11.71 -12.31
CA SER A 339 -9.34 -11.29 -13.40
C SER A 339 -9.05 -12.05 -14.69
N VAL A 340 -7.78 -12.09 -15.12
CA VAL A 340 -7.37 -12.77 -16.35
C VAL A 340 -7.66 -14.27 -16.29
N TYR A 341 -7.44 -14.92 -15.14
CA TYR A 341 -7.78 -16.34 -14.97
C TYR A 341 -9.29 -16.56 -15.09
N GLN A 342 -10.09 -15.71 -14.46
CA GLN A 342 -11.55 -15.81 -14.52
C GLN A 342 -12.07 -15.59 -15.94
N THR A 343 -11.57 -14.59 -16.67
CA THR A 343 -11.95 -14.35 -18.07
C THR A 343 -11.67 -15.57 -18.95
N ILE A 344 -10.48 -16.16 -18.82
CA ILE A 344 -10.09 -17.28 -19.69
C ILE A 344 -10.80 -18.57 -19.29
N TYR A 345 -10.79 -18.93 -18.01
CA TYR A 345 -11.18 -20.28 -17.58
C TYR A 345 -12.57 -20.38 -16.96
N VAL A 346 -13.15 -19.26 -16.52
CA VAL A 346 -14.48 -19.23 -15.89
C VAL A 346 -15.53 -18.69 -16.85
N SER A 347 -15.36 -17.48 -17.40
CA SER A 347 -16.28 -16.95 -18.41
C SER A 347 -16.06 -17.54 -19.80
N ARG A 348 -14.91 -18.20 -20.01
CA ARG A 348 -14.54 -18.87 -21.28
C ARG A 348 -14.50 -17.90 -22.45
N GLU A 349 -14.25 -16.63 -22.16
CA GLU A 349 -14.07 -15.60 -23.17
C GLU A 349 -12.74 -15.80 -23.89
N ASN A 350 -12.67 -15.31 -25.12
CA ASN A 350 -11.46 -15.25 -25.94
C ASN A 350 -10.92 -16.58 -26.50
N TRP A 351 -11.59 -17.71 -26.29
CA TRP A 351 -11.18 -18.98 -26.92
C TRP A 351 -11.46 -18.98 -28.43
N TYR A 352 -10.47 -19.43 -29.22
CA TYR A 352 -10.60 -19.56 -30.68
C TYR A 352 -11.29 -20.86 -31.09
N SER A 353 -11.13 -21.90 -30.27
CA SER A 353 -11.63 -23.26 -30.49
C SER A 353 -12.53 -23.70 -29.33
N SER A 354 -12.95 -24.97 -29.33
CA SER A 354 -13.69 -25.56 -28.21
C SER A 354 -12.90 -25.45 -26.92
N PHE A 355 -13.55 -24.96 -25.86
CA PHE A 355 -12.97 -24.84 -24.52
C PHE A 355 -12.29 -26.14 -24.06
N MET A 356 -11.08 -26.01 -23.51
CA MET A 356 -10.31 -27.09 -22.92
C MET A 356 -10.03 -26.82 -21.44
N ASP A 357 -9.75 -27.86 -20.67
CA ASP A 357 -9.41 -27.73 -19.25
C ASP A 357 -8.12 -26.92 -19.02
N TYR A 358 -7.20 -26.94 -20.00
CA TYR A 358 -6.02 -26.09 -20.06
C TYR A 358 -5.80 -25.65 -21.50
N GLY A 359 -5.45 -24.37 -21.68
CA GLY A 359 -5.12 -23.81 -22.99
C GLY A 359 -3.80 -23.07 -22.95
N ILE A 360 -3.15 -22.99 -24.10
CA ILE A 360 -1.90 -22.28 -24.33
C ILE A 360 -2.25 -20.88 -24.85
N PRO A 361 -1.80 -19.79 -24.19
CA PRO A 361 -2.01 -18.42 -24.67
C PRO A 361 -1.65 -18.23 -26.14
N TYR A 362 -2.44 -17.43 -26.85
CA TYR A 362 -2.36 -17.14 -28.30
C TYR A 362 -2.60 -18.32 -29.25
N ILE A 363 -2.55 -19.56 -28.78
CA ILE A 363 -2.87 -20.74 -29.60
C ILE A 363 -4.34 -21.08 -29.42
N ASP A 364 -4.76 -21.28 -28.17
CA ASP A 364 -6.12 -21.75 -27.85
C ASP A 364 -7.08 -20.59 -27.53
N TYR A 365 -6.54 -19.47 -27.03
CA TYR A 365 -7.31 -18.27 -26.71
C TYR A 365 -6.49 -16.98 -26.87
N ALA A 366 -7.18 -15.86 -27.07
CA ALA A 366 -6.56 -14.54 -27.10
C ALA A 366 -6.06 -14.13 -25.72
N PHE A 367 -4.84 -13.59 -25.67
CA PHE A 367 -4.25 -13.09 -24.44
C PHE A 367 -3.84 -11.62 -24.62
N PRO A 368 -4.31 -10.69 -23.78
CA PRO A 368 -4.12 -9.26 -24.02
C PRO A 368 -2.71 -8.75 -23.65
N TYR A 369 -1.94 -9.48 -22.85
CA TYR A 369 -0.59 -9.06 -22.45
C TYR A 369 0.47 -9.50 -23.45
N LEU A 370 1.72 -9.06 -23.26
CA LEU A 370 2.87 -9.49 -24.05
C LEU A 370 3.31 -10.94 -23.75
N PRO A 371 4.09 -11.59 -24.63
CA PRO A 371 4.40 -13.02 -24.52
C PRO A 371 5.17 -13.42 -23.26
N GLY A 372 5.94 -12.51 -22.65
CA GLY A 372 6.60 -12.78 -21.36
C GLY A 372 5.58 -12.99 -20.24
N THR A 373 4.54 -12.17 -20.19
CA THR A 373 3.42 -12.33 -19.24
C THR A 373 2.61 -13.58 -19.54
N ALA A 374 2.34 -13.87 -20.82
CA ALA A 374 1.68 -15.11 -21.23
C ALA A 374 2.46 -16.35 -20.80
N LEU A 375 3.79 -16.34 -20.90
CA LEU A 375 4.62 -17.45 -20.43
C LEU A 375 4.48 -17.68 -18.92
N VAL A 376 4.53 -16.61 -18.12
CA VAL A 376 4.31 -16.70 -16.66
C VAL A 376 2.90 -17.23 -16.37
N PHE A 377 1.89 -16.73 -17.07
CA PHE A 377 0.51 -17.19 -16.94
C PHE A 377 0.37 -18.67 -17.29
N ALA A 378 0.94 -19.13 -18.42
CA ALA A 378 0.88 -20.50 -18.87
C ALA A 378 1.52 -21.48 -17.87
N ILE A 379 2.68 -21.12 -17.33
CA ILE A 379 3.40 -21.95 -16.33
C ILE A 379 2.60 -22.02 -15.03
N THR A 380 2.12 -20.88 -14.54
CA THR A 380 1.40 -20.82 -13.26
C THR A 380 0.01 -21.43 -13.33
N SER A 381 -0.63 -21.43 -14.50
CA SER A 381 -1.96 -22.04 -14.71
C SER A 381 -1.90 -23.53 -15.04
N LEU A 382 -0.71 -24.08 -15.31
CA LEU A 382 -0.49 -25.50 -15.61
C LEU A 382 -1.13 -26.48 -14.60
N PRO A 383 -1.16 -26.22 -13.27
CA PRO A 383 -1.85 -27.12 -12.34
C PRO A 383 -3.32 -27.36 -12.68
N LYS A 384 -3.98 -26.44 -13.41
CA LYS A 384 -5.36 -26.65 -13.88
C LYS A 384 -5.52 -27.91 -14.73
N ALA A 385 -4.49 -28.29 -15.50
CA ALA A 385 -4.50 -29.52 -16.31
C ALA A 385 -4.58 -30.80 -15.46
N PHE A 386 -4.22 -30.73 -14.17
CA PHE A 386 -4.14 -31.88 -13.28
C PHE A 386 -5.11 -31.79 -12.09
N LEU A 387 -5.51 -30.57 -11.72
CA LEU A 387 -6.37 -30.27 -10.60
C LEU A 387 -7.79 -30.00 -11.11
N GLY A 388 -8.66 -31.00 -10.97
CA GLY A 388 -10.06 -30.88 -11.36
C GLY A 388 -10.85 -29.89 -10.49
N TYR A 389 -11.98 -29.46 -11.04
CA TYR A 389 -13.04 -28.80 -10.27
C TYR A 389 -13.63 -29.78 -9.27
N ASP A 390 -13.77 -29.37 -8.01
CA ASP A 390 -14.43 -30.15 -6.98
C ASP A 390 -15.92 -29.77 -6.91
N PRO A 391 -16.84 -30.60 -7.42
CA PRO A 391 -18.26 -30.25 -7.48
C PRO A 391 -18.91 -30.17 -6.11
N GLN A 392 -18.38 -30.89 -5.11
CA GLN A 392 -18.95 -30.92 -3.76
C GLN A 392 -18.63 -29.64 -2.98
N LEU A 393 -17.47 -29.05 -3.26
CA LEU A 393 -17.00 -27.84 -2.60
C LEU A 393 -17.21 -26.57 -3.45
N HIS A 394 -17.60 -26.72 -4.72
CA HIS A 394 -17.63 -25.65 -5.71
C HIS A 394 -16.28 -24.90 -5.84
N ILE A 395 -15.17 -25.62 -5.71
CA ILE A 395 -13.80 -25.09 -5.65
C ILE A 395 -13.04 -25.51 -6.93
N ASP A 396 -12.55 -24.53 -7.69
CA ASP A 396 -11.56 -24.77 -8.75
C ASP A 396 -10.17 -24.83 -8.11
N LYS A 397 -9.69 -26.05 -7.83
CA LYS A 397 -8.36 -26.28 -7.22
C LYS A 397 -7.23 -25.73 -8.10
N GLY A 398 -7.41 -25.74 -9.42
CA GLY A 398 -6.47 -25.15 -10.38
C GLY A 398 -6.35 -23.63 -10.21
N PHE A 399 -7.45 -22.94 -9.93
CA PHE A 399 -7.47 -21.50 -9.69
C PHE A 399 -6.67 -21.10 -8.44
N TYR A 400 -6.85 -21.83 -7.34
CA TYR A 400 -6.09 -21.59 -6.11
C TYR A 400 -4.60 -21.86 -6.30
N ALA A 401 -4.25 -22.97 -6.96
CA ALA A 401 -2.86 -23.29 -7.26
C ALA A 401 -2.21 -22.21 -8.14
N TYR A 402 -2.90 -21.74 -9.18
CA TYR A 402 -2.45 -20.64 -10.03
C TYR A 402 -2.15 -19.36 -9.24
N TYR A 403 -3.08 -18.97 -8.35
CA TYR A 403 -2.93 -17.77 -7.54
C TYR A 403 -1.74 -17.87 -6.57
N ILE A 404 -1.61 -19.00 -5.88
CA ILE A 404 -0.50 -19.25 -4.95
C ILE A 404 0.85 -19.26 -5.69
N LEU A 405 0.93 -19.91 -6.86
CA LEU A 405 2.17 -19.95 -7.65
C LEU A 405 2.57 -18.56 -8.15
N ASN A 406 1.64 -17.75 -8.65
CA ASN A 406 1.94 -16.36 -9.02
C ASN A 406 2.45 -15.57 -7.80
N SER A 407 1.79 -15.70 -6.65
CA SER A 407 2.18 -15.02 -5.41
C SER A 407 3.60 -15.38 -4.97
N ILE A 408 3.97 -16.67 -5.07
CA ILE A 408 5.32 -17.15 -4.78
C ILE A 408 6.34 -16.58 -5.77
N LEU A 409 6.05 -16.58 -7.08
CA LEU A 409 6.95 -16.00 -8.09
C LEU A 409 7.19 -14.51 -7.85
N ILE A 410 6.15 -13.76 -7.49
CA ILE A 410 6.23 -12.34 -7.14
C ILE A 410 7.05 -12.12 -5.86
N LEU A 411 6.87 -12.96 -4.84
CA LEU A 411 7.69 -12.93 -3.64
C LEU A 411 9.17 -13.13 -3.98
N ILE A 412 9.48 -14.15 -4.78
CA ILE A 412 10.86 -14.42 -5.25
C ILE A 412 11.40 -13.22 -6.03
N ALA A 413 10.62 -12.65 -6.95
CA ALA A 413 11.01 -11.47 -7.72
C ALA A 413 11.32 -10.27 -6.81
N THR A 414 10.52 -10.04 -5.77
CA THR A 414 10.70 -8.95 -4.82
C THR A 414 11.94 -9.14 -3.94
N LEU A 415 12.23 -10.38 -3.55
CA LEU A 415 13.49 -10.73 -2.85
C LEU A 415 14.71 -10.51 -3.75
N VAL A 416 14.61 -10.85 -5.04
CA VAL A 416 15.66 -10.58 -6.05
C VAL A 416 15.88 -9.08 -6.21
N ILE A 417 14.81 -8.29 -6.32
CA ILE A 417 14.85 -6.82 -6.35
C ILE A 417 15.62 -6.30 -5.15
N TYR A 418 15.23 -6.70 -3.93
CA TYR A 418 15.88 -6.20 -2.72
C TYR A 418 17.37 -6.52 -2.69
N ASN A 419 17.76 -7.75 -3.03
CA ASN A 419 19.16 -8.15 -3.08
C ASN A 419 19.97 -7.32 -4.08
N ASP A 420 19.41 -7.06 -5.27
CA ASP A 420 20.09 -6.24 -6.28
C ASP A 420 20.11 -4.76 -5.92
N LEU A 421 19.06 -4.26 -5.28
CA LEU A 421 19.02 -2.91 -4.74
C LEU A 421 20.06 -2.71 -3.66
N LEU A 422 20.30 -3.68 -2.76
CA LEU A 422 21.37 -3.58 -1.76
C LEU A 422 22.73 -3.33 -2.42
N LEU A 423 23.00 -4.03 -3.53
CA LEU A 423 24.23 -3.86 -4.29
C LEU A 423 24.27 -2.52 -5.04
N LEU A 424 23.18 -2.16 -5.72
CA LEU A 424 23.03 -0.88 -6.43
C LEU A 424 23.15 0.30 -5.47
N GLY A 425 22.49 0.24 -4.31
CA GLY A 425 22.46 1.31 -3.33
C GLY A 425 23.82 1.59 -2.71
N ARG A 426 24.66 0.56 -2.53
CA ARG A 426 26.07 0.76 -2.16
C ARG A 426 26.84 1.54 -3.23
N LYS A 427 26.61 1.26 -4.51
CA LYS A 427 27.24 1.97 -5.63
C LYS A 427 26.75 3.41 -5.74
N LEU A 428 25.43 3.60 -5.64
CA LEU A 428 24.75 4.90 -5.70
C LEU A 428 24.93 5.74 -4.43
N ARG A 429 25.57 5.17 -3.39
CA ARG A 429 25.73 5.78 -2.07
C ARG A 429 24.39 6.21 -1.46
N THR A 430 23.38 5.37 -1.66
CA THR A 430 22.02 5.60 -1.19
C THR A 430 22.02 5.88 0.31
N ARG A 431 21.37 6.97 0.70
CA ARG A 431 21.21 7.35 2.10
C ARG A 431 19.97 6.75 2.74
N ILE A 432 19.01 6.28 1.95
CA ILE A 432 17.74 5.74 2.45
C ILE A 432 17.87 4.23 2.67
N PRO A 433 17.43 3.70 3.83
CA PRO A 433 17.38 2.27 4.02
C PRO A 433 16.45 1.61 2.99
N LEU A 434 16.99 0.72 2.16
CA LEU A 434 16.29 0.19 0.99
C LEU A 434 15.05 -0.64 1.35
N TYR A 435 15.00 -1.26 2.53
CA TYR A 435 13.82 -2.00 3.00
C TYR A 435 12.59 -1.11 3.18
N ILE A 436 12.73 0.22 3.17
CA ILE A 436 11.60 1.14 3.22
C ILE A 436 10.65 0.91 2.04
N PHE A 437 11.11 0.43 0.88
CA PHE A 437 10.19 0.14 -0.23
C PHE A 437 9.14 -0.90 0.18
N ALA A 438 9.50 -1.88 1.01
CA ALA A 438 8.56 -2.91 1.47
C ALA A 438 7.42 -2.32 2.32
N LEU A 439 7.64 -1.16 2.95
CA LEU A 439 6.64 -0.46 3.76
C LEU A 439 5.77 0.50 2.92
N MET A 440 6.04 0.62 1.62
CA MET A 440 5.30 1.53 0.76
C MET A 440 3.87 1.00 0.52
N PRO A 441 2.83 1.85 0.65
CA PRO A 441 1.44 1.45 0.42
C PRO A 441 1.20 0.66 -0.87
N SER A 442 1.86 1.05 -1.97
CA SER A 442 1.70 0.39 -3.27
C SER A 442 2.27 -1.03 -3.30
N ILE A 443 3.31 -1.33 -2.51
CA ILE A 443 3.88 -2.67 -2.41
C ILE A 443 2.98 -3.56 -1.55
N ILE A 444 2.40 -3.01 -0.49
CA ILE A 444 1.45 -3.72 0.37
C ILE A 444 0.15 -4.03 -0.37
N VAL A 445 -0.37 -3.07 -1.13
CA VAL A 445 -1.62 -3.27 -1.88
C VAL A 445 -1.34 -3.98 -3.19
N TYR A 446 -0.55 -3.40 -4.09
CA TYR A 446 -0.36 -3.92 -5.45
C TYR A 446 0.74 -4.98 -5.60
N GLY A 447 1.35 -5.46 -4.51
CA GLY A 447 2.43 -6.45 -4.56
C GLY A 447 2.05 -7.70 -5.37
N VAL A 448 0.91 -8.31 -5.06
CA VAL A 448 0.31 -9.47 -5.75
C VAL A 448 -0.93 -9.02 -6.53
N TYR A 449 -0.75 -8.05 -7.43
CA TYR A 449 -1.82 -7.53 -8.28
C TYR A 449 -1.62 -7.89 -9.75
N GLY A 450 -0.39 -7.79 -10.23
CA GLY A 450 0.01 -8.03 -11.61
C GLY A 450 1.45 -8.55 -11.70
N TRP A 451 2.08 -8.40 -12.86
CA TRP A 451 3.40 -8.95 -13.16
C TRP A 451 4.53 -7.89 -13.15
N GLU A 452 4.24 -6.68 -12.66
CA GLU A 452 5.16 -5.53 -12.64
C GLU A 452 6.43 -5.82 -11.84
N LEU A 453 6.31 -6.43 -10.66
CA LEU A 453 7.45 -6.76 -9.81
C LEU A 453 8.35 -7.84 -10.45
N ILE A 454 7.79 -8.75 -11.25
CA ILE A 454 8.58 -9.73 -12.02
C ILE A 454 9.37 -9.00 -13.11
N ALA A 455 8.70 -8.12 -13.87
CA ALA A 455 9.37 -7.32 -14.89
C ALA A 455 10.50 -6.46 -14.29
N LEU A 456 10.24 -5.82 -13.15
CA LEU A 456 11.23 -4.98 -12.46
C LEU A 456 12.42 -5.78 -11.93
N ALA A 457 12.18 -6.97 -11.37
CA ALA A 457 13.25 -7.86 -10.91
C ALA A 457 14.20 -8.22 -12.05
N LEU A 458 13.63 -8.58 -13.21
CA LEU A 458 14.41 -8.87 -14.41
C LEU A 458 15.17 -7.64 -14.90
N PHE A 459 14.54 -6.46 -14.90
CA PHE A 459 15.17 -5.21 -15.32
C PHE A 459 16.38 -4.85 -14.45
N ILE A 460 16.18 -4.80 -13.12
CA ILE A 460 17.23 -4.44 -12.16
C ILE A 460 18.37 -5.47 -12.19
N ARG A 461 18.04 -6.77 -12.28
CA ARG A 461 19.04 -7.84 -12.47
C ARG A 461 19.82 -7.64 -13.76
N GLY A 462 19.15 -7.27 -14.85
CA GLY A 462 19.77 -6.98 -16.13
C GLY A 462 20.74 -5.80 -16.05
N LEU A 463 20.37 -4.71 -15.38
CA LEU A 463 21.28 -3.58 -15.12
C LEU A 463 22.51 -4.03 -14.31
N ARG A 464 22.30 -4.84 -13.27
CA ARG A 464 23.40 -5.37 -12.47
C ARG A 464 24.38 -6.19 -13.31
N LEU A 465 23.88 -7.12 -14.11
CA LEU A 465 24.70 -7.97 -14.99
C LEU A 465 25.48 -7.12 -15.99
N LEU A 466 24.83 -6.11 -16.57
CA LEU A 466 25.39 -5.24 -17.58
C LEU A 466 26.53 -4.36 -17.04
N PHE A 467 26.38 -3.81 -15.83
CA PHE A 467 27.28 -2.77 -15.31
C PHE A 467 28.19 -3.18 -14.15
N PHE A 468 27.91 -4.30 -13.47
CA PHE A 468 28.76 -4.79 -12.37
C PHE A 468 29.45 -6.11 -12.69
N GLU A 469 28.85 -6.95 -13.54
CA GLU A 469 29.41 -8.26 -13.90
C GLU A 469 29.97 -8.27 -15.33
N ASP A 470 29.84 -7.16 -16.08
CA ASP A 470 30.26 -6.99 -17.49
C ASP A 470 29.69 -8.09 -18.44
N ASP A 471 28.60 -8.77 -18.05
CA ASP A 471 27.93 -9.81 -18.85
C ASP A 471 26.80 -9.21 -19.70
N VAL A 472 27.20 -8.63 -20.83
CA VAL A 472 26.29 -7.98 -21.78
C VAL A 472 25.23 -8.93 -22.32
N GLY A 473 25.56 -10.21 -22.52
CA GLY A 473 24.64 -11.18 -23.12
C GLY A 473 23.48 -11.47 -22.18
N ARG A 474 23.79 -11.87 -20.94
CA ARG A 474 22.76 -12.13 -19.93
C ARG A 474 22.03 -10.84 -19.55
N GLY A 475 22.74 -9.72 -19.39
CA GLY A 475 22.12 -8.42 -19.10
C GLY A 475 21.06 -8.04 -20.13
N ALA A 476 21.38 -8.17 -21.43
CA ALA A 476 20.44 -7.93 -22.53
C ALA A 476 19.25 -8.90 -22.51
N THR A 477 19.47 -10.18 -22.23
CA THR A 477 18.39 -11.17 -22.11
C THR A 477 17.42 -10.78 -21.00
N PHE A 478 17.91 -10.45 -19.80
CA PHE A 478 17.08 -10.07 -18.66
C PHE A 478 16.28 -8.78 -18.91
N ILE A 479 16.91 -7.75 -19.50
CA ILE A 479 16.21 -6.51 -19.89
C ILE A 479 15.15 -6.81 -20.95
N THR A 480 15.44 -7.66 -21.93
CA THR A 480 14.47 -8.02 -22.98
C THR A 480 13.29 -8.79 -22.42
N LEU A 481 13.52 -9.76 -21.53
CA LEU A 481 12.45 -10.46 -20.82
C LEU A 481 11.58 -9.50 -20.01
N SER A 482 12.19 -8.49 -19.38
CA SER A 482 11.46 -7.42 -18.70
C SER A 482 10.56 -6.63 -19.66
N ILE A 483 11.06 -6.25 -20.83
CA ILE A 483 10.27 -5.57 -21.88
C ILE A 483 9.11 -6.44 -22.35
N MET A 484 9.31 -7.76 -22.47
CA MET A 484 8.30 -8.72 -22.91
C MET A 484 7.24 -9.02 -21.83
N ILE A 485 7.44 -8.57 -20.59
CA ILE A 485 6.40 -8.56 -19.55
C ILE A 485 5.77 -7.17 -19.48
N GLN A 486 6.60 -6.12 -19.48
CA GLN A 486 6.17 -4.73 -19.35
C GLN A 486 6.88 -3.83 -20.38
N PRO A 487 6.16 -3.32 -21.40
CA PRO A 487 6.77 -2.63 -22.53
C PRO A 487 7.44 -1.31 -22.16
N ILE A 488 7.08 -0.68 -21.04
CA ILE A 488 7.63 0.62 -20.64
C ILE A 488 9.17 0.63 -20.57
N PHE A 489 9.79 -0.51 -20.26
CA PHE A 489 11.24 -0.62 -20.17
C PHE A 489 11.95 -0.44 -21.52
N ILE A 490 11.23 -0.54 -22.65
CA ILE A 490 11.80 -0.29 -23.98
C ILE A 490 12.34 1.14 -24.12
N THR A 491 11.74 2.09 -23.39
CA THR A 491 12.14 3.50 -23.36
C THR A 491 13.58 3.70 -22.85
N THR A 492 14.12 2.72 -22.14
CA THR A 492 15.48 2.75 -21.57
C THR A 492 16.55 2.23 -22.53
N VAL A 493 16.18 1.48 -23.57
CA VAL A 493 17.13 0.87 -24.51
C VAL A 493 18.08 1.89 -25.15
N PRO A 494 17.61 3.05 -25.64
CA PRO A 494 18.52 4.07 -26.18
C PRO A 494 19.57 4.53 -25.16
N LEU A 495 19.18 4.74 -23.89
CA LEU A 495 20.09 5.15 -22.82
C LEU A 495 21.16 4.08 -22.56
N LEU A 496 20.75 2.81 -22.49
CA LEU A 496 21.66 1.70 -22.29
C LEU A 496 22.69 1.60 -23.42
N LEU A 497 22.26 1.74 -24.68
CA LEU A 497 23.15 1.70 -25.85
C LEU A 497 24.20 2.82 -25.82
N THR A 498 23.84 4.03 -25.36
CA THR A 498 24.82 5.14 -25.26
C THR A 498 25.93 4.89 -24.22
N ARG A 499 25.69 3.99 -23.26
CA ARG A 499 26.61 3.73 -22.14
C ARG A 499 27.38 2.41 -22.25
N LEU A 500 27.06 1.57 -23.23
CA LEU A 500 27.89 0.44 -23.62
C LEU A 500 29.15 0.91 -24.37
N LYS A 501 29.95 1.77 -23.71
CA LYS A 501 31.15 2.44 -24.25
C LYS A 501 32.36 1.52 -24.46
N LYS A 502 32.29 0.22 -24.11
CA LYS A 502 33.41 -0.74 -24.30
C LYS A 502 33.51 -1.31 -25.74
N GLY A 503 33.01 -0.58 -26.74
CA GLY A 503 33.18 -0.86 -28.16
C GLY A 503 31.91 -1.29 -28.86
N GLU A 504 31.81 -0.98 -30.15
CA GLU A 504 30.73 -1.34 -31.08
C GLU A 504 30.24 -2.79 -30.91
N LYS A 505 31.16 -3.70 -30.56
CA LYS A 505 30.89 -5.11 -30.26
C LYS A 505 29.93 -5.34 -29.07
N ALA A 506 30.01 -4.55 -28.00
CA ALA A 506 29.13 -4.68 -26.84
C ALA A 506 27.69 -4.26 -27.18
N SER A 507 27.53 -3.13 -27.88
CA SER A 507 26.23 -2.67 -28.36
C SER A 507 25.62 -3.64 -29.37
N LEU A 508 26.41 -4.15 -30.32
CA LEU A 508 25.97 -5.20 -31.24
C LEU A 508 25.57 -6.48 -30.50
N LYS A 509 26.33 -6.91 -29.50
CA LYS A 509 25.99 -8.08 -28.68
C LYS A 509 24.69 -7.87 -27.91
N PHE A 510 24.49 -6.69 -27.33
CA PHE A 510 23.26 -6.32 -26.62
C PHE A 510 22.05 -6.36 -27.57
N LEU A 511 22.17 -5.74 -28.75
CA LEU A 511 21.13 -5.74 -29.77
C LEU A 511 20.84 -7.14 -30.29
N ALA A 512 21.86 -7.94 -30.57
CA ALA A 512 21.70 -9.32 -31.05
C ALA A 512 20.94 -10.18 -30.05
N HIS A 513 21.25 -10.10 -28.75
CA HIS A 513 20.51 -10.82 -27.70
C HIS A 513 19.08 -10.29 -27.55
N THR A 514 18.90 -8.97 -27.64
CA THR A 514 17.57 -8.35 -27.58
C THR A 514 16.69 -8.82 -28.73
N VAL A 515 17.20 -8.82 -29.96
CA VAL A 515 16.49 -9.32 -31.13
C VAL A 515 16.22 -10.81 -31.00
N LEU A 516 17.21 -11.63 -30.65
CA LEU A 516 17.05 -13.09 -30.51
C LEU A 516 15.94 -13.45 -29.51
N VAL A 517 15.98 -12.86 -28.31
CA VAL A 517 14.98 -13.13 -27.26
C VAL A 517 13.60 -12.61 -27.66
N SER A 518 13.53 -11.41 -28.26
CA SER A 518 12.27 -10.85 -28.77
C SER A 518 11.66 -11.72 -29.86
N THR A 519 12.46 -12.17 -30.83
CA THR A 519 12.01 -13.05 -31.92
C THR A 519 11.52 -14.38 -31.39
N LEU A 520 12.25 -14.99 -30.44
CA LEU A 520 11.83 -16.24 -29.82
C LEU A 520 10.46 -16.09 -29.15
N LEU A 521 10.26 -15.03 -28.35
CA LEU A 521 9.00 -14.82 -27.63
C LEU A 521 7.85 -14.34 -28.52
N LEU A 522 8.12 -13.50 -29.52
CA LEU A 522 7.12 -13.01 -30.47
C LEU A 522 6.74 -14.07 -31.52
N SER A 523 7.59 -15.08 -31.75
CA SER A 523 7.24 -16.20 -32.63
C SER A 523 6.01 -16.98 -32.14
N TRP A 524 5.76 -16.99 -30.83
CA TRP A 524 4.63 -17.67 -30.22
C TRP A 524 3.28 -17.06 -30.64
N PRO A 525 2.97 -15.77 -30.39
CA PRO A 525 1.73 -15.18 -30.89
C PRO A 525 1.66 -15.16 -32.42
N LEU A 526 2.79 -15.15 -33.14
CA LEU A 526 2.80 -15.20 -34.61
C LEU A 526 2.29 -16.53 -35.19
N LEU A 527 2.20 -17.61 -34.39
CA LEU A 527 1.54 -18.85 -34.80
C LEU A 527 0.04 -18.64 -35.07
N ASN A 528 -0.55 -17.58 -34.50
CA ASN A 528 -1.93 -17.18 -34.73
C ASN A 528 -2.00 -15.67 -35.00
N ILE A 529 -2.11 -15.29 -36.27
CA ILE A 529 -2.04 -13.89 -36.69
C ILE A 529 -3.12 -13.00 -36.05
N ASP A 530 -4.29 -13.56 -35.75
CA ASP A 530 -5.38 -12.81 -35.12
C ASP A 530 -5.10 -12.58 -33.63
N ALA A 531 -4.50 -13.56 -32.95
CA ALA A 531 -4.00 -13.40 -31.59
C ALA A 531 -2.92 -12.32 -31.51
N PHE A 532 -1.96 -12.33 -32.45
CA PHE A 532 -0.94 -11.30 -32.55
C PHE A 532 -1.55 -9.91 -32.78
N LYS A 533 -2.50 -9.78 -33.71
CA LYS A 533 -3.20 -8.50 -33.97
C LYS A 533 -3.92 -7.99 -32.72
N GLN A 534 -4.67 -8.84 -32.02
CA GLN A 534 -5.40 -8.44 -30.81
C GLN A 534 -4.45 -7.99 -29.70
N MET A 535 -3.36 -8.74 -29.47
CA MET A 535 -2.29 -8.35 -28.56
C MET A 535 -1.70 -6.99 -28.92
N MET A 536 -1.37 -6.77 -30.20
CA MET A 536 -0.81 -5.49 -30.66
C MET A 536 -1.81 -4.33 -30.51
N ILE A 537 -3.09 -4.54 -30.85
CA ILE A 537 -4.14 -3.52 -30.72
C ILE A 537 -4.26 -3.05 -29.26
N SER A 538 -4.25 -3.99 -28.30
CA SER A 538 -4.35 -3.66 -26.87
C SER A 538 -3.20 -2.80 -26.33
N HIS A 539 -2.04 -2.80 -27.02
CA HIS A 539 -0.88 -1.99 -26.64
C HIS A 539 -0.67 -0.75 -27.50
N ILE A 540 -1.15 -0.74 -28.76
CA ILE A 540 -1.04 0.42 -29.66
C ILE A 540 -2.16 1.42 -29.38
N VAL A 541 -3.39 0.94 -29.18
CA VAL A 541 -4.57 1.78 -28.93
C VAL A 541 -5.16 1.45 -27.55
N PRO A 542 -4.39 1.63 -26.46
CA PRO A 542 -4.90 1.32 -25.14
C PRO A 542 -5.95 2.35 -24.71
N PRO A 543 -6.90 1.99 -23.84
CA PRO A 543 -7.77 2.97 -23.21
C PRO A 543 -6.93 3.95 -22.37
N ILE A 544 -7.41 5.19 -22.24
CA ILE A 544 -6.77 6.15 -21.34
C ILE A 544 -7.13 5.78 -19.90
N GLU A 545 -6.13 5.40 -19.11
CA GLU A 545 -6.34 4.88 -17.77
C GLU A 545 -5.29 5.45 -16.80
N GLY A 546 -5.75 6.09 -15.71
CA GLY A 546 -4.88 6.55 -14.63
C GLY A 546 -3.83 7.60 -15.03
N SER A 547 -3.90 8.15 -16.24
CA SER A 547 -2.92 9.10 -16.79
C SER A 547 -3.37 10.55 -16.66
N ILE A 548 -2.41 11.48 -16.81
CA ILE A 548 -2.69 12.92 -16.76
C ILE A 548 -3.56 13.41 -17.92
N TRP A 549 -3.60 12.66 -19.02
CA TRP A 549 -4.36 12.98 -20.22
C TRP A 549 -5.88 13.01 -19.99
N PHE A 550 -6.37 12.33 -18.95
CA PHE A 550 -7.80 12.31 -18.58
C PHE A 550 -8.38 13.70 -18.27
N ILE A 551 -7.50 14.66 -17.95
CA ILE A 551 -7.90 16.04 -17.67
C ILE A 551 -8.35 16.77 -18.94
N LEU A 552 -7.76 16.44 -20.09
CA LEU A 552 -7.94 17.19 -21.32
C LEU A 552 -9.28 16.86 -22.04
N PRO A 553 -9.96 17.85 -22.64
CA PRO A 553 -11.26 17.67 -23.29
C PRO A 553 -11.13 17.24 -24.77
N TYR A 554 -10.21 16.33 -25.10
CA TYR A 554 -10.01 15.84 -26.47
C TYR A 554 -10.52 14.40 -26.65
N SER A 555 -10.69 13.96 -27.90
CA SER A 555 -11.01 12.57 -28.20
C SER A 555 -9.89 11.63 -27.75
N GLN A 556 -10.24 10.42 -27.32
CA GLN A 556 -9.26 9.46 -26.79
C GLN A 556 -8.15 9.14 -27.81
N GLN A 557 -8.50 8.97 -29.08
CA GLN A 557 -7.52 8.64 -30.13
C GLN A 557 -6.45 9.73 -30.27
N TYR A 558 -6.85 11.00 -30.32
CA TYR A 558 -5.91 12.11 -30.44
C TYR A 558 -4.99 12.22 -29.22
N LEU A 559 -5.54 11.99 -28.02
CA LEU A 559 -4.76 11.98 -26.77
C LEU A 559 -3.74 10.85 -26.74
N ILE A 560 -4.07 9.66 -27.24
CA ILE A 560 -3.13 8.53 -27.34
C ILE A 560 -1.97 8.86 -28.28
N GLU A 561 -2.26 9.42 -29.46
CA GLU A 561 -1.22 9.83 -30.42
C GLU A 561 -0.30 10.90 -29.83
N MET A 562 -0.87 11.93 -29.18
CA MET A 562 -0.11 12.95 -28.45
C MET A 562 0.77 12.35 -27.36
N ALA A 563 0.24 11.41 -26.59
CA ALA A 563 0.98 10.75 -25.52
C ALA A 563 2.25 10.07 -26.06
N TYR A 564 2.16 9.30 -27.16
CA TYR A 564 3.33 8.65 -27.74
C TYR A 564 4.37 9.63 -28.29
N VAL A 565 3.93 10.72 -28.93
CA VAL A 565 4.84 11.78 -29.40
C VAL A 565 5.58 12.40 -28.22
N VAL A 566 4.85 12.74 -27.14
CA VAL A 566 5.42 13.33 -25.92
C VAL A 566 6.42 12.37 -25.26
N VAL A 567 6.06 11.10 -25.09
CA VAL A 567 6.97 10.08 -24.53
C VAL A 567 8.25 9.94 -25.37
N THR A 568 8.12 9.94 -26.70
CA THR A 568 9.27 9.88 -27.61
C THR A 568 10.18 11.11 -27.44
N LEU A 569 9.60 12.31 -27.41
CA LEU A 569 10.34 13.54 -27.16
C LEU A 569 11.04 13.54 -25.80
N ILE A 570 10.38 13.03 -24.76
CA ILE A 570 10.96 12.88 -23.42
C ILE A 570 12.20 11.99 -23.45
N VAL A 571 12.14 10.82 -24.10
CA VAL A 571 13.29 9.92 -24.23
C VAL A 571 14.46 10.63 -24.92
N LEU A 572 14.18 11.34 -26.02
CA LEU A 572 15.20 12.11 -26.76
C LEU A 572 15.81 13.24 -25.92
N LEU A 573 14.99 13.97 -25.16
CA LEU A 573 15.45 15.05 -24.30
C LEU A 573 16.33 14.53 -23.16
N ILE A 574 15.94 13.42 -22.52
CA ILE A 574 16.71 12.84 -21.40
C ILE A 574 18.04 12.26 -21.86
N LEU A 575 18.09 11.67 -23.06
CA LEU A 575 19.34 11.23 -23.70
C LEU A 575 20.37 12.35 -23.76
N LEU A 576 19.91 13.56 -24.12
CA LEU A 576 20.76 14.74 -24.29
C LEU A 576 21.00 15.50 -22.98
N LEU A 577 20.25 15.24 -21.91
CA LEU A 577 20.31 16.05 -20.70
C LEU A 577 21.66 15.91 -19.97
N PRO A 578 22.46 16.98 -19.80
CA PRO A 578 23.67 16.92 -18.98
C PRO A 578 23.29 17.03 -17.50
N LEU A 579 23.82 16.12 -16.68
CA LEU A 579 23.54 16.08 -15.24
C LEU A 579 24.82 16.23 -14.42
N ARG A 580 24.74 16.99 -13.32
CA ARG A 580 25.78 17.11 -12.29
C ARG A 580 25.75 15.88 -11.38
N VAL A 581 26.26 14.75 -11.85
CA VAL A 581 26.32 13.52 -11.05
C VAL A 581 27.76 13.09 -10.82
N TYR A 582 28.00 12.46 -9.67
CA TYR A 582 29.32 12.10 -9.17
C TYR A 582 30.05 11.04 -10.00
N ASP A 583 29.32 10.14 -10.67
CA ASP A 583 29.88 9.06 -11.50
C ASP A 583 28.96 8.64 -12.65
N GLU A 584 29.53 8.02 -13.69
CA GLU A 584 28.81 7.65 -14.92
C GLU A 584 27.63 6.68 -14.68
N PHE A 585 27.74 5.78 -13.70
CA PHE A 585 26.67 4.81 -13.43
C PHE A 585 25.50 5.48 -12.71
N SER A 586 25.78 6.30 -11.71
CA SER A 586 24.76 7.10 -11.03
C SER A 586 24.01 8.02 -11.99
N GLU A 587 24.72 8.63 -12.95
CA GLU A 587 24.10 9.45 -14.00
C GLU A 587 23.15 8.62 -14.87
N LEU A 588 23.59 7.44 -15.32
CA LEU A 588 22.77 6.56 -16.13
C LEU A 588 21.54 6.05 -15.36
N TYR A 589 21.72 5.60 -14.12
CA TYR A 589 20.61 5.11 -13.30
C TYR A 589 19.57 6.21 -13.07
N PHE A 590 20.01 7.44 -12.77
CA PHE A 590 19.12 8.59 -12.65
C PHE A 590 18.35 8.85 -13.95
N LYS A 591 19.02 8.82 -15.11
CA LYS A 591 18.37 8.96 -16.42
C LYS A 591 17.36 7.85 -16.70
N ILE A 592 17.68 6.60 -16.36
CA ILE A 592 16.76 5.46 -16.48
C ILE A 592 15.51 5.69 -15.63
N THR A 593 15.68 6.02 -14.35
CA THR A 593 14.57 6.28 -13.44
C THR A 593 13.71 7.45 -13.93
N LEU A 594 14.34 8.52 -14.38
CA LEU A 594 13.66 9.69 -14.95
C LEU A 594 12.89 9.34 -16.22
N THR A 595 13.49 8.58 -17.14
CA THR A 595 12.87 8.16 -18.40
C THR A 595 11.65 7.28 -18.13
N ILE A 596 11.75 6.27 -17.27
CA ILE A 596 10.61 5.42 -16.93
C ILE A 596 9.51 6.25 -16.27
N THR A 597 9.87 7.11 -15.30
CA THR A 597 8.91 7.93 -14.56
C THR A 597 8.15 8.89 -15.47
N LEU A 598 8.86 9.63 -16.33
CA LEU A 598 8.24 10.57 -17.26
C LEU A 598 7.47 9.85 -18.37
N SER A 599 7.97 8.70 -18.85
CA SER A 599 7.24 7.89 -19.82
C SER A 599 5.93 7.38 -19.25
N LEU A 600 5.90 6.97 -17.98
CA LEU A 600 4.67 6.58 -17.29
C LEU A 600 3.73 7.77 -17.10
N LEU A 601 4.23 8.90 -16.58
CA LEU A 601 3.42 10.09 -16.31
C LEU A 601 2.68 10.59 -17.56
N PHE A 602 3.34 10.51 -18.73
CA PHE A 602 2.80 10.93 -20.02
C PHE A 602 2.35 9.78 -20.92
N SER A 603 2.32 8.55 -20.43
CA SER A 603 1.74 7.39 -21.14
C SER A 603 0.21 7.53 -21.21
N PRO A 604 -0.46 7.01 -22.25
CA PRO A 604 -1.92 6.90 -22.23
C PRO A 604 -2.43 6.08 -21.03
N VAL A 605 -1.62 5.12 -20.58
CA VAL A 605 -1.91 4.23 -19.45
C VAL A 605 -0.87 4.43 -18.35
N TYR A 606 -1.32 4.93 -17.20
CA TYR A 606 -0.56 4.95 -15.96
C TYR A 606 -1.38 4.36 -14.82
N LYS A 607 -1.54 3.03 -14.84
CA LYS A 607 -2.31 2.32 -13.83
C LYS A 607 -1.67 2.48 -12.44
N PRO A 608 -2.47 2.48 -11.35
CA PRO A 608 -1.95 2.64 -9.99
C PRO A 608 -0.84 1.64 -9.59
N GLN A 609 -0.92 0.39 -10.04
CA GLN A 609 0.07 -0.64 -9.75
C GLN A 609 1.45 -0.38 -10.39
N PHE A 610 1.52 0.42 -11.46
CA PHE A 610 2.81 0.84 -12.04
C PHE A 610 3.63 1.72 -11.07
N ASN A 611 3.00 2.25 -10.01
CA ASN A 611 3.71 2.99 -8.98
C ASN A 611 4.72 2.13 -8.21
N THR A 612 4.54 0.81 -8.18
CA THR A 612 5.54 -0.12 -7.61
C THR A 612 6.90 0.03 -8.32
N LEU A 613 6.87 0.20 -9.65
CA LEU A 613 8.06 0.46 -10.47
C LEU A 613 8.71 1.80 -10.10
N VAL A 614 7.90 2.86 -10.05
CA VAL A 614 8.35 4.22 -9.76
C VAL A 614 8.98 4.27 -8.37
N THR A 615 8.25 3.84 -7.34
CA THR A 615 8.69 3.92 -5.94
C THR A 615 9.99 3.17 -5.72
N ILE A 616 10.11 1.95 -6.25
CA ILE A 616 11.33 1.14 -6.10
C ILE A 616 12.53 1.79 -6.82
N LEU A 617 12.35 2.32 -8.04
CA LEU A 617 13.44 2.93 -8.81
C LEU A 617 13.92 4.26 -8.20
N TRP A 618 13.04 5.01 -7.53
CA TRP A 618 13.38 6.29 -6.89
C TRP A 618 14.09 6.13 -5.55
N ILE A 619 13.76 5.10 -4.76
CA ILE A 619 14.32 4.92 -3.40
C ILE A 619 15.86 4.96 -3.34
N PRO A 620 16.61 4.37 -4.30
CA PRO A 620 18.07 4.43 -4.30
C PRO A 620 18.67 5.82 -4.50
N ILE A 621 17.94 6.74 -5.14
CA ILE A 621 18.47 8.05 -5.57
C ILE A 621 17.79 9.25 -4.91
N ILE A 622 16.60 9.06 -4.33
CA ILE A 622 15.86 10.13 -3.67
C ILE A 622 16.57 10.54 -2.38
N GLU A 623 16.62 11.85 -2.13
CA GLU A 623 17.15 12.33 -0.85
C GLU A 623 16.13 12.12 0.27
N MET A 624 16.64 11.86 1.47
CA MET A 624 15.84 11.67 2.68
C MET A 624 14.79 12.77 2.90
N PHE A 625 15.16 14.01 2.61
CA PHE A 625 14.29 15.16 2.80
C PHE A 625 13.02 15.08 1.93
N TYR A 626 13.11 14.44 0.76
CA TYR A 626 12.00 14.24 -0.18
C TYR A 626 11.30 12.89 -0.04
N LEU A 627 11.78 11.99 0.83
CA LEU A 627 11.13 10.71 1.06
C LEU A 627 9.65 10.84 1.46
N PRO A 628 9.24 11.76 2.37
CA PRO A 628 7.81 11.93 2.68
C PRO A 628 6.96 12.25 1.45
N LEU A 629 7.49 13.04 0.51
CA LEU A 629 6.80 13.38 -0.72
C LEU A 629 6.56 12.13 -1.59
N LEU A 630 7.54 11.25 -1.70
CA LEU A 630 7.39 9.94 -2.36
C LEU A 630 6.37 9.05 -1.65
N VAL A 631 6.37 9.02 -0.31
CA VAL A 631 5.37 8.26 0.47
C VAL A 631 3.95 8.79 0.21
N PHE A 632 3.74 10.11 0.20
CA PHE A 632 2.43 10.69 -0.11
C PHE A 632 1.99 10.42 -1.55
N GLN A 633 2.94 10.46 -2.49
CA GLN A 633 2.69 10.11 -3.88
C GLN A 633 2.26 8.64 -4.00
N ASP A 634 2.93 7.73 -3.30
CA ASP A 634 2.65 6.30 -3.28
C ASP A 634 1.33 5.95 -2.58
N LEU A 635 1.04 6.62 -1.47
CA LEU A 635 -0.25 6.56 -0.78
C LEU A 635 -1.37 7.01 -1.71
N SER A 636 -1.18 8.12 -2.45
CA SER A 636 -2.19 8.62 -3.41
C SER A 636 -2.46 7.59 -4.51
N SER A 637 -1.43 6.90 -5.02
CA SER A 637 -1.62 5.79 -5.96
C SER A 637 -2.46 4.66 -5.36
N THR A 638 -2.20 4.33 -4.10
CA THR A 638 -2.90 3.25 -3.39
C THR A 638 -4.35 3.62 -3.07
N MET A 639 -4.63 4.90 -2.82
CA MET A 639 -5.99 5.40 -2.60
C MET A 639 -6.89 5.23 -3.82
N VAL A 640 -6.36 5.17 -5.04
CA VAL A 640 -7.16 4.97 -6.26
C VAL A 640 -7.98 3.68 -6.15
N ILE A 641 -7.35 2.51 -5.93
CA ILE A 641 -8.10 1.24 -5.85
C ILE A 641 -8.93 1.13 -4.57
N LEU A 642 -8.44 1.67 -3.45
CA LEU A 642 -9.12 1.56 -2.17
C LEU A 642 -10.41 2.39 -2.10
N THR A 643 -10.53 3.41 -2.95
CA THR A 643 -11.74 4.23 -3.10
C THR A 643 -12.52 3.91 -4.38
N TRP A 644 -11.97 3.08 -5.28
CA TRP A 644 -12.58 2.79 -6.59
C TRP A 644 -14.01 2.27 -6.46
N PHE A 645 -14.20 1.29 -5.58
CA PHE A 645 -15.49 0.63 -5.39
C PHE A 645 -16.40 1.35 -4.36
N SER A 646 -15.97 2.49 -3.81
CA SER A 646 -16.82 3.31 -2.94
C SER A 646 -17.51 4.47 -3.66
N ALA A 647 -17.11 4.77 -4.90
CA ALA A 647 -17.74 5.80 -5.71
C ALA A 647 -18.80 5.18 -6.64
N GLU A 648 -19.98 5.78 -6.73
CA GLU A 648 -21.04 5.37 -7.68
C GLU A 648 -20.54 5.42 -9.13
N ASN A 649 -19.82 6.49 -9.47
CA ASN A 649 -19.13 6.63 -10.75
C ASN A 649 -17.63 6.93 -10.50
N PRO A 650 -16.76 5.91 -10.46
CA PRO A 650 -15.33 6.08 -10.23
C PRO A 650 -14.61 6.79 -11.39
N LEU A 651 -15.27 6.97 -12.53
CA LEU A 651 -14.73 7.70 -13.69
C LEU A 651 -15.09 9.18 -13.66
N ASP A 652 -16.00 9.63 -12.78
CA ASP A 652 -16.26 11.04 -12.59
C ASP A 652 -14.98 11.74 -12.15
N LYS A 653 -14.60 12.82 -12.85
CA LYS A 653 -13.40 13.63 -12.59
C LYS A 653 -13.35 14.15 -11.15
N THR A 654 -14.50 14.30 -10.47
CA THR A 654 -14.57 14.77 -9.08
C THR A 654 -14.64 13.66 -8.05
N SER A 655 -14.74 12.39 -8.48
CA SER A 655 -14.78 11.25 -7.57
C SER A 655 -13.46 11.08 -6.82
N LEU A 656 -13.53 10.49 -5.62
CA LEU A 656 -12.35 10.23 -4.79
C LEU A 656 -11.22 9.46 -5.51
N PRO A 657 -11.49 8.41 -6.31
CA PRO A 657 -10.46 7.72 -7.09
C PRO A 657 -9.73 8.64 -8.07
N GLN A 658 -10.46 9.54 -8.74
CA GLN A 658 -9.86 10.48 -9.70
C GLN A 658 -9.07 11.58 -9.00
N ILE A 659 -9.55 12.10 -7.86
CA ILE A 659 -8.79 13.04 -7.03
C ILE A 659 -7.47 12.41 -6.57
N ALA A 660 -7.52 11.17 -6.08
CA ALA A 660 -6.34 10.41 -5.69
C ALA A 660 -5.39 10.19 -6.89
N ASN A 661 -5.94 9.91 -8.07
CA ASN A 661 -5.16 9.76 -9.30
C ASN A 661 -4.47 11.07 -9.73
N TYR A 662 -5.15 12.22 -9.63
CA TYR A 662 -4.52 13.51 -9.91
C TYR A 662 -3.43 13.85 -8.91
N ALA A 663 -3.68 13.61 -7.61
CA ALA A 663 -2.66 13.78 -6.57
C ALA A 663 -1.43 12.91 -6.85
N LYS A 664 -1.61 11.63 -7.19
CA LYS A 664 -0.54 10.71 -7.61
C LYS A 664 0.31 11.30 -8.75
N CYS A 665 -0.33 11.82 -9.81
CA CYS A 665 0.37 12.38 -10.96
C CYS A 665 1.08 13.71 -10.65
N MET A 666 0.41 14.63 -9.94
CA MET A 666 0.97 15.94 -9.59
C MET A 666 2.16 15.82 -8.64
N LEU A 667 2.05 14.98 -7.61
CA LEU A 667 3.15 14.75 -6.66
C LEU A 667 4.35 14.11 -7.37
N LEU A 668 4.11 13.19 -8.31
CA LEU A 668 5.20 12.59 -9.10
C LEU A 668 5.88 13.61 -10.01
N ALA A 669 5.11 14.47 -10.69
CA ALA A 669 5.65 15.57 -11.48
C ALA A 669 6.49 16.53 -10.63
N LEU A 670 6.04 16.82 -9.40
CA LEU A 670 6.78 17.65 -8.45
C LEU A 670 8.09 17.00 -8.01
N ILE A 671 8.09 15.69 -7.69
CA ILE A 671 9.31 14.94 -7.38
C ILE A 671 10.30 15.06 -8.53
N VAL A 672 9.86 14.81 -9.77
CA VAL A 672 10.71 14.92 -10.96
C VAL A 672 11.26 16.34 -11.13
N LEU A 673 10.42 17.37 -11.02
CA LEU A 673 10.82 18.77 -11.17
C LEU A 673 11.89 19.17 -10.15
N ILE A 674 11.68 18.84 -8.87
CA ILE A 674 12.63 19.15 -7.80
C ILE A 674 14.00 18.50 -8.10
N HIS A 675 14.01 17.22 -8.46
CA HIS A 675 15.26 16.51 -8.73
C HIS A 675 15.93 17.01 -10.02
N LEU A 676 15.17 17.35 -11.06
CA LEU A 676 15.74 17.99 -12.25
C LEU A 676 16.43 19.31 -11.89
N ILE A 677 15.80 20.17 -11.09
CA ILE A 677 16.40 21.44 -10.66
C ILE A 677 17.70 21.21 -9.88
N MET A 678 17.76 20.17 -9.05
CA MET A 678 18.94 19.86 -8.25
C MET A 678 20.11 19.31 -9.07
N TYR A 679 19.83 18.47 -10.07
CA TYR A 679 20.85 17.71 -10.80
C TYR A 679 21.17 18.25 -12.19
N ILE A 680 20.38 19.15 -12.76
CA ILE A 680 20.70 19.76 -14.06
C ILE A 680 21.96 20.60 -13.95
N ASP A 681 22.89 20.37 -14.89
CA ASP A 681 24.04 21.25 -15.05
C ASP A 681 23.69 22.45 -15.92
N VAL A 682 23.21 23.54 -15.29
CA VAL A 682 22.77 24.75 -15.99
C VAL A 682 23.84 25.31 -16.93
N ASP A 683 25.11 25.22 -16.56
CA ASP A 683 26.21 25.76 -17.36
C ASP A 683 26.48 24.88 -18.60
N SER A 684 26.43 23.55 -18.44
CA SER A 684 26.50 22.62 -19.57
C SER A 684 25.27 22.71 -20.48
N VAL A 685 24.07 22.93 -19.94
CA VAL A 685 22.85 23.18 -20.74
C VAL A 685 23.03 24.45 -21.56
N LYS A 686 23.49 25.56 -20.96
CA LYS A 686 23.79 26.80 -21.69
C LYS A 686 24.79 26.55 -22.81
N ALA A 687 25.91 25.89 -22.51
CA ALA A 687 26.94 25.57 -23.50
C ALA A 687 26.41 24.72 -24.66
N MET A 688 25.57 23.72 -24.37
CA MET A 688 24.90 22.89 -25.36
C MET A 688 23.97 23.72 -26.26
N VAL A 689 23.10 24.54 -25.66
CA VAL A 689 22.19 25.43 -26.39
C VAL A 689 22.99 26.38 -27.30
N TYR A 690 24.03 27.04 -26.78
CA TYR A 690 24.89 27.91 -27.59
C TYR A 690 25.60 27.17 -28.72
N SER A 691 26.03 25.92 -28.51
CA SER A 691 26.66 25.10 -29.55
C SER A 691 25.69 24.72 -30.67
N VAL A 692 24.48 24.29 -30.30
CA VAL A 692 23.42 23.92 -31.25
C VAL A 692 22.97 25.14 -32.05
N PHE A 693 22.60 26.25 -31.38
CA PHE A 693 22.20 27.48 -32.06
C PHE A 693 23.36 28.12 -32.84
N GLY A 694 24.60 28.01 -32.37
CA GLY A 694 25.78 28.47 -33.08
C GLY A 694 26.04 27.71 -34.38
N LYS A 695 25.86 26.38 -34.38
CA LYS A 695 25.92 25.55 -35.59
C LYS A 695 24.75 25.84 -36.53
N PHE A 696 23.54 26.01 -36.01
CA PHE A 696 22.36 26.36 -36.80
C PHE A 696 22.51 27.71 -37.49
N ARG A 697 23.02 28.73 -36.76
CA ARG A 697 23.32 30.06 -37.32
C ARG A 697 24.40 30.01 -38.41
N LYS A 698 25.43 29.17 -38.25
CA LYS A 698 26.46 28.95 -39.29
C LYS A 698 25.90 28.22 -40.53
N CYS A 699 24.92 27.35 -40.34
CA CYS A 699 24.24 26.65 -41.44
C CYS A 699 23.35 27.60 -42.24
N LEU A 700 22.51 28.39 -41.54
CA LEU A 700 21.67 29.42 -42.16
C LEU A 700 22.50 30.53 -42.84
N ALA A 701 23.64 30.92 -42.25
CA ALA A 701 24.54 31.90 -42.85
C ALA A 701 25.28 31.37 -44.11
N ARG A 702 25.37 30.05 -44.30
CA ARG A 702 25.90 29.43 -45.54
C ARG A 702 24.84 29.29 -46.62
N GLU A 703 23.56 29.25 -46.27
CA GLU A 703 22.45 29.21 -47.23
C GLU A 703 22.03 30.61 -47.69
N GLY A 704 22.29 31.66 -46.90
CA GLY A 704 22.08 33.06 -47.31
C GLY A 704 23.18 33.64 -48.23
N SER A 705 24.12 32.83 -48.70
CA SER A 705 25.20 33.22 -49.62
C SER A 705 25.13 32.49 -50.98
N LEU A 706 23.97 31.94 -51.33
CA LEU A 706 23.66 31.40 -52.67
C LEU A 706 22.70 32.33 -53.42
#